data_AF-A0A2V6BV96-F1
#
_entry.id   AF-A0A2V6BV96-F1
#
_cell.length_a   1.000
_cell.length_b   1.000
_cell.length_c   1.000
_cell.angle_alpha   90.00
_cell.angle_beta   90.00
_cell.angle_gamma   90.00
#
_symmetry.space_group_name_H-M   'P 1'
#
loop_
_entity.id
_entity.type
_entity.pdbx_description
1 polymer ?
#
loop_
_entity_poly.entity_id
_entity_poly.type
_entity_poly.pdbx_seq_one_letter_code
_entity_poly.pdbx_strand_id
1 'polypeptide(L)'
;MNRAAISLLIIFWSGAVYALTPNQWRFRQTIEVPASGLVQVNLPAETVNIARPDLSDLRIFDANEKEVPFLIDQPVPRAESTVRPKDFHAEIISTETRLLIATGTDLTIAGITLETPAGASFIKSVRVEGSSDQKNWRTLTSGDPVFSMSNGAAKPRVQFPEGKWQFLRVVLDDSRTLPVAWTGARLIIAGSPAPTEPVSATIKSRDENPGMTRLGLDLGAANLRIASIRIGASEPVFTRAVTVAAPELSEEKLHEQTLSSGVLYRVDLNGKIEARLDVPIEKQIYGRELVLLIDNGDSPPLLISEVRADRRMTRLLFFAPAAGSYSLLSGNSQCDPPRYDLSQLGDQLRRAVATEGRVSRPVLNPGYDAAANLPQGFITGAKIEIAPWKFRKPVQVAKAGAQQLELDPDVLARAMPDLGDLRVVSENVQLPYLIERTSISRTVNLTATHANDRERPTISRWQLKLPQAGIPITRITCISDSSLFERTFRIWEELTDERGNKYPGDLAQPTWRRVPNQPARQLAASFERPPRSDTILIETENGDNPPIELHEFRGYYPATRVIFASPGSQPIALYYGNDEAATPRYDAKLIAAPLLRSDRMAAGLGPQEILKSEQVTETLRGSARYIFWGVLGIVVAALLVLISRLLPKVG
;
A
#
# COMPACT_ATOMS: atom_id res chain seq x y z
N MET A 1 -50.71 -17.20 -23.89
CA MET A 1 -51.23 -16.00 -24.59
C MET A 1 -51.55 -14.95 -23.52
N ASN A 2 -50.74 -13.89 -23.46
CA ASN A 2 -51.05 -12.53 -22.97
C ASN A 2 -49.72 -11.80 -22.79
N ARG A 3 -49.24 -11.21 -23.89
CA ARG A 3 -48.16 -10.22 -23.87
C ARG A 3 -48.78 -8.90 -23.42
N ALA A 4 -48.72 -8.58 -22.14
CA ALA A 4 -49.05 -7.25 -21.66
C ALA A 4 -47.89 -6.31 -21.99
N ALA A 5 -47.99 -5.60 -23.12
CA ALA A 5 -47.12 -4.49 -23.44
C ALA A 5 -47.48 -3.31 -22.53
N ILE A 6 -46.62 -3.01 -21.55
CA ILE A 6 -46.72 -1.80 -20.75
C ILE A 6 -46.12 -0.67 -21.60
N SER A 7 -46.97 0.05 -22.33
CA SER A 7 -46.60 1.31 -22.98
C SER A 7 -46.57 2.42 -21.92
N LEU A 8 -45.37 2.71 -21.38
CA LEU A 8 -45.17 3.85 -20.49
C LEU A 8 -44.86 5.09 -21.34
N LEU A 9 -45.82 6.00 -21.46
CA LEU A 9 -45.64 7.28 -22.13
C LEU A 9 -44.95 8.24 -21.14
N ILE A 10 -43.63 8.41 -21.25
CA ILE A 10 -42.86 9.37 -20.45
C ILE A 10 -42.86 10.71 -21.18
N ILE A 11 -43.57 11.70 -20.63
CA ILE A 11 -43.59 13.08 -21.12
C ILE A 11 -42.41 13.82 -20.50
N PHE A 12 -41.37 14.10 -21.29
CA PHE A 12 -40.24 14.95 -20.86
C PHE A 12 -40.65 16.42 -20.90
N TRP A 13 -40.71 17.08 -19.75
CA TRP A 13 -40.80 18.53 -19.66
C TRP A 13 -39.42 19.14 -19.88
N SER A 14 -39.25 19.91 -20.95
CA SER A 14 -38.03 20.66 -21.27
C SER A 14 -37.99 21.96 -20.47
N GLY A 15 -37.41 21.92 -19.26
CA GLY A 15 -36.87 23.11 -18.61
C GLY A 15 -35.66 23.63 -19.39
N ALA A 16 -35.40 24.94 -19.33
CA ALA A 16 -34.29 25.58 -20.03
C ALA A 16 -32.95 24.89 -19.71
N VAL A 17 -32.42 24.14 -20.68
CA VAL A 17 -31.12 23.47 -20.62
C VAL A 17 -30.07 24.54 -20.92
N TYR A 18 -29.15 24.80 -19.99
CA TYR A 18 -27.86 25.35 -20.38
C TYR A 18 -27.28 24.39 -21.42
N ALA A 19 -27.22 24.81 -22.68
CA ALA A 19 -26.73 23.97 -23.76
C ALA A 19 -25.29 23.55 -23.42
N LEU A 20 -25.13 22.30 -22.96
CA LEU A 20 -23.82 21.70 -22.76
C LEU A 20 -23.09 21.72 -24.10
N THR A 21 -21.89 22.29 -24.14
CA THR A 21 -21.10 22.31 -25.37
C THR A 21 -20.20 21.06 -25.39
N PRO A 22 -20.40 20.11 -26.34
CA PRO A 22 -19.64 18.86 -26.38
C PRO A 22 -18.12 19.05 -26.50
N ASN A 23 -17.66 20.22 -26.96
CA ASN A 23 -16.24 20.60 -27.03
C ASN A 23 -15.54 20.71 -25.66
N GLN A 24 -16.28 20.77 -24.56
CA GLN A 24 -15.72 20.76 -23.21
C GLN A 24 -15.35 19.34 -22.72
N TRP A 25 -15.63 18.30 -23.49
CA TRP A 25 -15.23 16.94 -23.11
C TRP A 25 -14.02 16.48 -23.90
N ARG A 26 -12.96 16.06 -23.20
CA ARG A 26 -11.69 15.67 -23.80
C ARG A 26 -11.79 14.41 -24.65
N PHE A 27 -12.61 13.47 -24.24
CA PHE A 27 -12.72 12.18 -24.90
C PHE A 27 -14.14 11.92 -25.38
N ARG A 28 -14.22 11.24 -26.53
CA ARG A 28 -15.47 10.74 -27.12
C ARG A 28 -15.33 9.23 -27.39
N GLN A 29 -16.40 8.51 -27.18
CA GLN A 29 -16.58 7.09 -27.51
C GLN A 29 -17.90 6.91 -28.25
N THR A 30 -17.96 5.89 -29.11
CA THR A 30 -19.21 5.48 -29.75
C THR A 30 -19.84 4.34 -28.96
N ILE A 31 -21.13 4.46 -28.66
CA ILE A 31 -21.97 3.37 -28.17
C ILE A 31 -22.80 2.87 -29.35
N GLU A 32 -22.55 1.64 -29.78
CA GLU A 32 -23.36 0.94 -30.77
C GLU A 32 -24.58 0.32 -30.09
N VAL A 33 -25.78 0.78 -30.48
CA VAL A 33 -27.06 0.33 -29.94
C VAL A 33 -27.82 -0.48 -31.00
N PRO A 34 -28.05 -1.79 -30.79
CA PRO A 34 -28.59 -2.65 -31.84
C PRO A 34 -30.12 -2.60 -31.98
N ALA A 35 -30.85 -2.12 -30.97
CA ALA A 35 -32.31 -1.99 -30.99
C ALA A 35 -32.78 -0.81 -30.12
N SER A 36 -33.96 -0.26 -30.43
CA SER A 36 -34.61 0.73 -29.56
C SER A 36 -35.09 0.10 -28.25
N GLY A 37 -35.24 0.93 -27.21
CA GLY A 37 -35.69 0.52 -25.88
C GLY A 37 -34.64 0.75 -24.79
N LEU A 38 -34.74 0.01 -23.68
CA LEU A 38 -33.77 0.09 -22.61
C LEU A 38 -32.45 -0.56 -23.05
N VAL A 39 -31.36 0.18 -22.89
CA VAL A 39 -30.01 -0.24 -23.24
C VAL A 39 -29.17 -0.32 -21.97
N GLN A 40 -28.38 -1.39 -21.84
CA GLN A 40 -27.34 -1.53 -20.83
C GLN A 40 -25.98 -1.54 -21.50
N VAL A 41 -25.07 -0.74 -20.95
CA VAL A 41 -23.70 -0.63 -21.44
C VAL A 41 -22.74 -0.85 -20.29
N ASN A 42 -21.90 -1.87 -20.36
CA ASN A 42 -20.80 -2.06 -19.42
C ASN A 42 -19.69 -1.05 -19.75
N LEU A 43 -19.25 -0.25 -18.77
CA LEU A 43 -18.15 0.70 -18.95
C LEU A 43 -16.79 -0.03 -18.92
N PRO A 44 -16.01 0.02 -20.02
CA PRO A 44 -14.66 -0.55 -20.04
C PRO A 44 -13.71 0.11 -19.02
N ALA A 45 -12.62 -0.57 -18.67
CA ALA A 45 -11.60 -0.02 -17.77
C ALA A 45 -10.99 1.27 -18.33
N GLU A 46 -10.85 1.35 -19.65
CA GLU A 46 -10.33 2.51 -20.36
C GLU A 46 -11.24 3.75 -20.22
N THR A 47 -12.56 3.57 -20.13
CA THR A 47 -13.51 4.68 -19.88
C THR A 47 -13.43 5.15 -18.43
N VAL A 48 -13.44 4.20 -17.48
CA VAL A 48 -13.35 4.51 -16.04
C VAL A 48 -12.02 5.20 -15.70
N ASN A 49 -10.96 4.83 -16.42
CA ASN A 49 -9.62 5.41 -16.29
C ASN A 49 -9.55 6.91 -16.61
N ILE A 50 -10.31 7.37 -17.61
CA ILE A 50 -10.28 8.76 -18.10
C ILE A 50 -11.39 9.64 -17.52
N ALA A 51 -12.45 9.02 -17.00
CA ALA A 51 -13.55 9.70 -16.33
C ALA A 51 -13.13 10.19 -14.92
N ARG A 52 -13.97 11.05 -14.33
CA ARG A 52 -13.85 11.39 -12.91
C ARG A 52 -14.16 10.15 -12.04
N PRO A 53 -13.60 10.06 -10.81
CA PRO A 53 -13.83 8.90 -9.94
C PRO A 53 -15.30 8.63 -9.59
N ASP A 54 -16.11 9.69 -9.54
CA ASP A 54 -17.54 9.67 -9.29
C ASP A 54 -18.37 9.53 -10.58
N LEU A 55 -17.71 9.47 -11.74
CA LEU A 55 -18.31 9.34 -13.08
C LEU A 55 -19.28 10.48 -13.44
N SER A 56 -19.21 11.60 -12.70
CA SER A 56 -20.12 12.74 -12.86
C SER A 56 -19.87 13.54 -14.15
N ASP A 57 -18.73 13.30 -14.81
CA ASP A 57 -18.41 13.88 -16.10
C ASP A 57 -18.91 13.07 -17.28
N LEU A 58 -19.59 11.94 -17.09
CA LEU A 58 -20.14 11.19 -18.23
C LEU A 58 -21.34 11.93 -18.84
N ARG A 59 -21.42 11.96 -20.16
CA ARG A 59 -22.59 12.42 -20.91
C ARG A 59 -22.88 11.49 -22.09
N ILE A 60 -24.14 11.17 -22.34
CA ILE A 60 -24.58 10.43 -23.53
C ILE A 60 -25.31 11.39 -24.45
N PHE A 61 -24.99 11.37 -25.73
CA PHE A 61 -25.67 12.13 -26.78
C PHE A 61 -26.16 11.20 -27.89
N ASP A 62 -27.35 11.47 -28.42
CA ASP A 62 -27.87 10.79 -29.61
C ASP A 62 -27.24 11.33 -30.91
N ALA A 63 -27.67 10.78 -32.04
CA ALA A 63 -27.19 11.17 -33.37
C ALA A 63 -27.53 12.62 -33.75
N ASN A 64 -28.49 13.26 -33.06
CA ASN A 64 -28.88 14.66 -33.28
C ASN A 64 -28.21 15.61 -32.27
N GLU A 65 -27.16 15.14 -31.57
CA GLU A 65 -26.48 15.87 -30.50
C GLU A 65 -27.42 16.30 -29.35
N LYS A 66 -28.49 15.55 -29.13
CA LYS A 66 -29.34 15.73 -27.95
C LYS A 66 -28.85 14.84 -26.82
N GLU A 67 -28.73 15.42 -25.63
CA GLU A 67 -28.36 14.68 -24.43
C GLU A 67 -29.42 13.62 -24.08
N VAL A 68 -28.97 12.41 -23.79
CA VAL A 68 -29.80 11.26 -23.42
C VAL A 68 -29.62 10.98 -21.93
N PRO A 69 -30.69 11.09 -21.12
CA PRO A 69 -30.66 10.73 -19.70
C PRO A 69 -30.23 9.28 -19.48
N PHE A 70 -29.39 9.06 -18.48
CA PHE A 70 -28.91 7.72 -18.12
C PHE A 70 -28.80 7.52 -16.61
N LEU A 71 -28.71 6.26 -16.19
CA LEU A 71 -28.49 5.85 -14.81
C LEU A 71 -27.15 5.10 -14.72
N ILE A 72 -26.32 5.46 -13.74
CA ILE A 72 -25.12 4.71 -13.39
C ILE A 72 -25.54 3.56 -12.44
N ASP A 73 -25.39 2.34 -12.92
CA ASP A 73 -25.59 1.11 -12.15
C ASP A 73 -24.23 0.53 -11.73
N GLN A 74 -23.96 0.55 -10.43
CA GLN A 74 -22.82 -0.11 -9.80
C GLN A 74 -23.35 -1.23 -8.90
N PRO A 75 -23.52 -2.47 -9.43
CA PRO A 75 -24.00 -3.59 -8.63
C PRO A 75 -23.10 -3.82 -7.42
N VAL A 76 -23.67 -3.71 -6.22
CA VAL A 76 -22.99 -4.01 -4.96
C VAL A 76 -23.35 -5.43 -4.54
N PRO A 77 -22.37 -6.29 -4.19
CA PRO A 77 -22.69 -7.61 -3.68
C PRO A 77 -23.44 -7.48 -2.35
N ARG A 78 -24.47 -8.28 -2.13
CA ARG A 78 -25.00 -8.46 -0.78
C ARG A 78 -24.07 -9.42 -0.07
N ALA A 79 -23.33 -8.93 0.91
CA ALA A 79 -22.49 -9.77 1.75
C ALA A 79 -23.34 -10.87 2.39
N GLU A 80 -22.75 -12.05 2.52
CA GLU A 80 -23.32 -13.08 3.38
C GLU A 80 -23.43 -12.55 4.81
N SER A 81 -24.50 -12.92 5.49
CA SER A 81 -24.66 -12.64 6.91
C SER A 81 -24.58 -13.94 7.70
N THR A 82 -24.41 -13.82 9.02
CA THR A 82 -24.44 -14.98 9.89
C THR A 82 -25.52 -14.84 10.95
N VAL A 83 -26.19 -15.96 11.25
CA VAL A 83 -27.16 -16.04 12.35
C VAL A 83 -26.80 -17.23 13.24
N ARG A 84 -27.14 -17.14 14.52
CA ARG A 84 -27.03 -18.29 15.42
C ARG A 84 -28.18 -19.26 15.13
N PRO A 85 -27.92 -20.58 15.14
CA PRO A 85 -29.00 -21.55 15.13
C PRO A 85 -29.83 -21.45 16.42
N LYS A 86 -31.08 -21.91 16.36
CA LYS A 86 -31.98 -22.00 17.52
C LYS A 86 -31.44 -22.98 18.57
N ASP A 87 -30.88 -24.09 18.12
CA ASP A 87 -30.31 -25.11 19.00
C ASP A 87 -29.08 -25.76 18.37
N PHE A 88 -28.17 -26.22 19.23
CA PHE A 88 -26.92 -26.86 18.85
C PHE A 88 -26.57 -27.95 19.88
N HIS A 89 -26.48 -29.19 19.43
CA HIS A 89 -26.11 -30.33 20.26
C HIS A 89 -24.93 -31.07 19.63
N ALA A 90 -23.90 -31.35 20.42
CA ALA A 90 -22.73 -32.10 20.00
C ALA A 90 -22.65 -33.42 20.79
N GLU A 91 -22.45 -34.51 20.08
CA GLU A 91 -22.35 -35.86 20.64
C GLU A 91 -21.16 -36.59 20.01
N ILE A 92 -20.32 -37.24 20.83
CA ILE A 92 -19.24 -38.09 20.35
C ILE A 92 -19.76 -39.52 20.27
N ILE A 93 -19.68 -40.13 19.09
CA ILE A 93 -20.17 -41.47 18.81
C ILE A 93 -19.01 -42.29 18.23
N SER A 94 -18.35 -43.08 19.08
CA SER A 94 -17.21 -43.90 18.69
C SER A 94 -16.09 -43.07 18.03
N THR A 95 -15.91 -43.18 16.71
CA THR A 95 -14.88 -42.50 15.91
C THR A 95 -15.44 -41.31 15.12
N GLU A 96 -16.62 -40.81 15.46
CA GLU A 96 -17.22 -39.64 14.83
C GLU A 96 -17.77 -38.68 15.89
N THR A 97 -17.69 -37.37 15.63
CA THR A 97 -18.47 -36.37 16.36
C THR A 97 -19.67 -35.95 15.51
N ARG A 98 -20.88 -36.05 16.07
CA ARG A 98 -22.13 -35.64 15.44
C ARG A 98 -22.62 -34.33 16.05
N LEU A 99 -22.85 -33.33 15.20
CA LEU A 99 -23.49 -32.08 15.57
C LEU A 99 -24.90 -32.05 14.99
N LEU A 100 -25.90 -31.92 15.85
CA LEU A 100 -27.29 -31.69 15.46
C LEU A 100 -27.63 -30.21 15.67
N ILE A 101 -28.10 -29.56 14.61
CA ILE A 101 -28.36 -28.12 14.59
C ILE A 101 -29.81 -27.89 14.20
N ALA A 102 -30.61 -27.28 15.08
CA ALA A 102 -31.92 -26.77 14.72
C ALA A 102 -31.75 -25.31 14.28
N THR A 103 -32.01 -25.04 13.00
CA THR A 103 -31.65 -23.75 12.40
C THR A 103 -32.52 -22.61 12.92
N GLY A 104 -33.83 -22.85 13.05
CA GLY A 104 -34.81 -21.85 13.51
C GLY A 104 -34.98 -20.67 12.55
N THR A 105 -34.67 -20.85 11.26
CA THR A 105 -34.78 -19.79 10.25
C THR A 105 -35.36 -20.33 8.95
N ASP A 106 -36.14 -19.49 8.26
CA ASP A 106 -36.65 -19.75 6.91
C ASP A 106 -35.83 -19.05 5.82
N LEU A 107 -34.70 -18.46 6.20
CA LEU A 107 -33.73 -17.86 5.29
C LEU A 107 -32.98 -18.96 4.52
N THR A 108 -32.50 -18.62 3.31
CA THR A 108 -31.65 -19.51 2.52
C THR A 108 -30.25 -19.58 3.13
N ILE A 109 -29.81 -20.78 3.49
CA ILE A 109 -28.52 -21.06 4.12
C ILE A 109 -27.55 -21.54 3.04
N ALA A 110 -26.38 -20.91 2.95
CA ALA A 110 -25.30 -21.22 2.02
C ALA A 110 -24.17 -22.05 2.64
N GLY A 111 -24.19 -22.23 3.96
CA GLY A 111 -23.15 -22.95 4.68
C GLY A 111 -23.27 -22.83 6.19
N ILE A 112 -22.28 -23.38 6.88
CA ILE A 112 -22.08 -23.19 8.32
C ILE A 112 -20.62 -22.84 8.62
N THR A 113 -20.40 -22.05 9.67
CA THR A 113 -19.09 -21.90 10.31
C THR A 113 -19.15 -22.60 11.66
N LEU A 114 -18.24 -23.54 11.90
CA LEU A 114 -18.15 -24.26 13.17
C LEU A 114 -17.29 -23.49 14.17
N GLU A 115 -17.69 -23.47 15.44
CA GLU A 115 -17.01 -22.73 16.52
C GLU A 115 -16.29 -23.71 17.46
N THR A 116 -15.06 -23.34 17.86
CA THR A 116 -14.21 -24.07 18.81
C THR A 116 -13.59 -23.08 19.80
N PRO A 117 -13.08 -23.54 20.96
CA PRO A 117 -12.30 -22.70 21.86
C PRO A 117 -11.10 -22.06 21.15
N ALA A 118 -10.72 -20.85 21.57
CA ALA A 118 -9.57 -20.15 21.01
C ALA A 118 -8.29 -21.00 21.15
N GLY A 119 -7.47 -21.03 20.09
CA GLY A 119 -6.22 -21.80 20.05
C GLY A 119 -6.37 -23.28 19.70
N ALA A 120 -7.59 -23.77 19.42
CA ALA A 120 -7.78 -25.13 18.93
C ALA A 120 -7.06 -25.35 17.58
N SER A 121 -6.26 -26.42 17.52
CA SER A 121 -5.61 -26.90 16.30
C SER A 121 -6.18 -28.26 15.94
N PHE A 122 -6.76 -28.38 14.74
CA PHE A 122 -7.42 -29.59 14.29
C PHE A 122 -7.51 -29.66 12.77
N ILE A 123 -7.70 -30.89 12.28
CA ILE A 123 -8.06 -31.18 10.90
C ILE A 123 -9.10 -32.31 10.96
N LYS A 124 -10.29 -32.07 10.39
CA LYS A 124 -11.40 -33.02 10.36
C LYS A 124 -12.01 -33.07 8.96
N SER A 125 -12.45 -34.26 8.54
CA SER A 125 -13.30 -34.42 7.36
C SER A 125 -14.77 -34.30 7.78
N VAL A 126 -15.57 -33.53 7.04
CA VAL A 126 -16.97 -33.26 7.37
C VAL A 126 -17.92 -33.82 6.32
N ARG A 127 -19.02 -34.38 6.79
CA ARG A 127 -20.25 -34.63 6.03
C ARG A 127 -21.38 -33.79 6.61
N VAL A 128 -22.10 -33.07 5.76
CA VAL A 128 -23.28 -32.28 6.16
C VAL A 128 -24.51 -32.83 5.48
N GLU A 129 -25.56 -33.04 6.26
CA GLU A 129 -26.88 -33.45 5.80
C GLU A 129 -27.93 -32.43 6.24
N GLY A 130 -28.93 -32.20 5.39
CA GLY A 130 -30.05 -31.31 5.66
C GLY A 130 -31.37 -32.06 5.74
N SER A 131 -32.27 -31.60 6.60
CA SER A 131 -33.61 -32.15 6.78
C SER A 131 -34.65 -31.08 7.09
N SER A 132 -35.90 -31.33 6.73
CA SER A 132 -37.07 -30.56 7.16
C SER A 132 -37.79 -31.17 8.36
N ASP A 133 -37.57 -32.45 8.67
CA ASP A 133 -38.39 -33.24 9.60
C ASP A 133 -37.60 -34.14 10.57
N GLN A 134 -36.26 -34.10 10.51
CA GLN A 134 -35.31 -34.99 11.23
C GLN A 134 -35.40 -36.48 10.87
N LYS A 135 -36.26 -36.88 9.94
CA LYS A 135 -36.45 -38.27 9.51
C LYS A 135 -35.78 -38.50 8.16
N ASN A 136 -36.05 -37.62 7.22
CA ASN A 136 -35.50 -37.66 5.87
C ASN A 136 -34.28 -36.73 5.79
N TRP A 137 -33.10 -37.32 5.63
CA TRP A 137 -31.83 -36.60 5.56
C TRP A 137 -31.28 -36.64 4.13
N ARG A 138 -30.88 -35.48 3.62
CA ARG A 138 -30.22 -35.34 2.32
C ARG A 138 -28.79 -34.88 2.52
N THR A 139 -27.81 -35.61 2.00
CA THR A 139 -26.41 -35.18 1.95
C THR A 139 -26.27 -33.91 1.13
N LEU A 140 -25.70 -32.87 1.73
CA LEU A 140 -25.44 -31.57 1.10
C LEU A 140 -23.97 -31.44 0.66
N THR A 141 -23.05 -31.94 1.48
CA THR A 141 -21.63 -32.10 1.14
C THR A 141 -21.02 -33.26 1.94
N SER A 142 -19.93 -33.83 1.46
CA SER A 142 -19.20 -34.93 2.11
C SER A 142 -17.72 -34.90 1.77
N GLY A 143 -16.86 -35.16 2.75
CA GLY A 143 -15.41 -35.18 2.57
C GLY A 143 -14.77 -33.80 2.54
N ASP A 144 -15.49 -32.75 2.98
CA ASP A 144 -14.94 -31.41 3.04
C ASP A 144 -14.09 -31.22 4.29
N PRO A 145 -12.82 -30.79 4.15
CA PRO A 145 -11.98 -30.59 5.30
C PRO A 145 -12.35 -29.29 6.01
N VAL A 146 -12.43 -29.38 7.34
CA VAL A 146 -12.41 -28.24 8.26
C VAL A 146 -11.16 -28.30 9.10
N PHE A 147 -10.50 -27.17 9.25
CA PHE A 147 -9.25 -27.12 9.99
C PHE A 147 -8.98 -25.74 10.60
N SER A 148 -8.14 -25.76 11.62
CA SER A 148 -7.51 -24.60 12.23
C SER A 148 -6.08 -25.01 12.57
N MET A 149 -5.10 -24.23 12.14
CA MET A 149 -3.68 -24.50 12.36
C MET A 149 -3.05 -23.33 13.12
N SER A 150 -2.02 -23.62 13.92
CA SER A 150 -1.29 -22.61 14.70
C SER A 150 -0.58 -21.55 13.86
N ASN A 151 -0.36 -21.82 12.58
CA ASN A 151 0.24 -20.89 11.62
C ASN A 151 -0.77 -19.88 11.01
N GLY A 152 -2.02 -19.88 11.48
CA GLY A 152 -3.07 -18.98 11.00
C GLY A 152 -3.89 -19.50 9.82
N ALA A 153 -3.51 -20.62 9.20
CA ALA A 153 -4.35 -21.25 8.18
C ALA A 153 -5.59 -21.86 8.84
N ALA A 154 -6.77 -21.42 8.42
CA ALA A 154 -8.03 -21.90 8.97
C ALA A 154 -9.15 -21.92 7.92
N LYS A 155 -9.93 -23.00 7.94
CA LYS A 155 -11.17 -23.19 7.20
C LYS A 155 -12.22 -23.79 8.15
N PRO A 156 -12.77 -23.01 9.10
CA PRO A 156 -13.86 -23.47 9.96
C PRO A 156 -15.21 -23.52 9.23
N ARG A 157 -15.24 -23.00 8.01
CA ARG A 157 -16.43 -22.87 7.16
C ARG A 157 -16.62 -24.09 6.29
N VAL A 158 -17.84 -24.58 6.24
CA VAL A 158 -18.33 -25.59 5.30
C VAL A 158 -19.41 -24.97 4.42
N GLN A 159 -19.17 -24.94 3.11
CA GLN A 159 -20.15 -24.48 2.13
C GLN A 159 -20.93 -25.67 1.57
N PHE A 160 -22.18 -25.45 1.21
CA PHE A 160 -23.03 -26.45 0.57
C PHE A 160 -24.09 -25.76 -0.30
N PRO A 161 -24.82 -26.49 -1.19
CA PRO A 161 -25.84 -25.89 -2.04
C PRO A 161 -26.87 -25.08 -1.23
N GLU A 162 -27.10 -23.83 -1.68
CA GLU A 162 -28.02 -22.91 -1.03
C GLU A 162 -29.42 -23.52 -0.90
N GLY A 163 -29.98 -23.48 0.31
CA GLY A 163 -31.30 -24.06 0.56
C GLY A 163 -31.89 -23.66 1.91
N LYS A 164 -33.18 -23.93 2.07
CA LYS A 164 -33.87 -23.79 3.36
C LYS A 164 -33.80 -25.12 4.09
N TRP A 165 -33.24 -25.11 5.30
CA TRP A 165 -33.04 -26.32 6.10
C TRP A 165 -33.54 -26.03 7.51
N GLN A 166 -34.44 -26.86 8.04
CA GLN A 166 -34.91 -26.74 9.43
C GLN A 166 -33.93 -27.42 10.39
N PHE A 167 -33.26 -28.47 9.92
CA PHE A 167 -32.26 -29.22 10.66
C PHE A 167 -31.03 -29.48 9.81
N LEU A 168 -29.86 -29.36 10.41
CA LEU A 168 -28.59 -29.79 9.84
C LEU A 168 -27.95 -30.84 10.75
N ARG A 169 -27.39 -31.89 10.15
CA ARG A 169 -26.58 -32.89 10.82
C ARG A 169 -25.18 -32.83 10.23
N VAL A 170 -24.21 -32.51 11.08
CA VAL A 170 -22.79 -32.44 10.72
C VAL A 170 -22.10 -33.64 11.35
N VAL A 171 -21.38 -34.42 10.56
CA VAL A 171 -20.61 -35.56 11.03
C VAL A 171 -19.14 -35.28 10.76
N LEU A 172 -18.34 -35.30 11.81
CA LEU A 172 -16.90 -35.08 11.76
C LEU A 172 -16.17 -36.39 12.03
N ASP A 173 -15.19 -36.70 11.17
CA ASP A 173 -14.36 -37.89 11.30
C ASP A 173 -13.27 -37.71 12.36
N ASP A 174 -13.35 -38.50 13.44
CA ASP A 174 -12.38 -38.55 14.54
C ASP A 174 -11.50 -39.82 14.49
N SER A 175 -11.56 -40.61 13.42
CA SER A 175 -10.78 -41.86 13.30
C SER A 175 -9.26 -41.64 13.27
N ARG A 176 -8.81 -40.46 12.83
CA ARG A 176 -7.39 -40.12 12.66
C ARG A 176 -6.86 -39.12 13.68
N THR A 177 -7.74 -38.37 14.33
CA THR A 177 -7.38 -37.27 15.24
C THR A 177 -8.36 -37.23 16.40
N LEU A 178 -7.90 -36.84 17.60
CA LEU A 178 -8.76 -36.77 18.79
C LEU A 178 -9.99 -35.88 18.55
N PRO A 179 -11.15 -36.21 19.15
CA PRO A 179 -12.34 -35.35 19.09
C PRO A 179 -12.05 -33.91 19.51
N VAL A 180 -12.72 -32.97 18.84
CA VAL A 180 -12.57 -31.52 19.09
C VAL A 180 -13.80 -31.02 19.85
N ALA A 181 -13.60 -30.14 20.82
CA ALA A 181 -14.70 -29.47 21.50
C ALA A 181 -15.37 -28.45 20.56
N TRP A 182 -16.50 -28.83 19.97
CA TRP A 182 -17.33 -27.92 19.16
C TRP A 182 -18.31 -27.17 20.06
N THR A 183 -18.13 -25.86 20.18
CA THR A 183 -18.89 -25.03 21.12
C THR A 183 -20.11 -24.36 20.48
N GLY A 184 -20.24 -24.46 19.16
CA GLY A 184 -21.37 -23.88 18.44
C GLY A 184 -21.20 -23.91 16.93
N ALA A 185 -22.17 -23.27 16.27
CA ALA A 185 -22.12 -23.01 14.84
C ALA A 185 -22.75 -21.64 14.53
N ARG A 186 -22.40 -21.09 13.37
CA ARG A 186 -23.08 -19.97 12.72
C ARG A 186 -23.63 -20.43 11.39
N LEU A 187 -24.92 -20.19 11.15
CA LEU A 187 -25.53 -20.40 9.85
C LEU A 187 -25.11 -19.25 8.95
N ILE A 188 -24.62 -19.56 7.76
CA ILE A 188 -24.27 -18.56 6.76
C ILE A 188 -25.50 -18.35 5.89
N ILE A 189 -26.07 -17.16 5.95
CA ILE A 189 -27.21 -16.76 5.12
C ILE A 189 -26.70 -16.30 3.76
N ALA A 190 -27.33 -16.83 2.71
CA ALA A 190 -26.96 -16.57 1.33
C ALA A 190 -26.93 -15.07 1.01
N GLY A 191 -25.79 -14.60 0.52
CA GLY A 191 -25.62 -13.27 -0.07
C GLY A 191 -26.22 -13.20 -1.47
N SER A 192 -25.81 -12.18 -2.22
CA SER A 192 -26.00 -12.16 -3.67
C SER A 192 -24.72 -11.65 -4.32
N PRO A 193 -24.16 -12.38 -5.31
CA PRO A 193 -22.97 -11.94 -6.00
C PRO A 193 -23.29 -10.67 -6.80
N ALA A 194 -22.27 -9.83 -6.97
CA ALA A 194 -22.27 -8.81 -8.01
C ALA A 194 -21.29 -9.23 -9.12
N PRO A 195 -21.57 -8.88 -10.38
CA PRO A 195 -20.71 -9.19 -11.50
C PRO A 195 -19.31 -8.60 -11.32
N THR A 196 -18.31 -9.38 -11.72
CA THR A 196 -16.91 -8.96 -11.78
C THR A 196 -16.35 -9.20 -13.18
N GLU A 197 -15.32 -8.43 -13.51
CA GLU A 197 -14.54 -8.56 -14.73
C GLU A 197 -13.06 -8.66 -14.36
N PRO A 198 -12.29 -9.58 -14.96
CA PRO A 198 -10.86 -9.65 -14.72
C PRO A 198 -10.17 -8.42 -15.30
N VAL A 199 -9.19 -7.88 -14.55
CA VAL A 199 -8.24 -6.88 -15.02
C VAL A 199 -6.83 -7.38 -14.72
N SER A 200 -5.92 -7.20 -15.66
CA SER A 200 -4.52 -7.56 -15.46
C SER A 200 -3.90 -6.71 -14.35
N ALA A 201 -3.15 -7.34 -13.44
CA ALA A 201 -2.35 -6.66 -12.44
C ALA A 201 -0.87 -6.99 -12.69
N THR A 202 -0.16 -6.07 -13.33
CA THR A 202 1.24 -6.29 -13.73
C THR A 202 2.18 -5.99 -12.57
N ILE A 203 3.11 -6.89 -12.27
CA ILE A 203 4.15 -6.65 -11.25
C ILE A 203 5.18 -5.68 -11.85
N LYS A 204 5.20 -4.42 -11.37
CA LYS A 204 6.19 -3.40 -11.78
C LYS A 204 7.49 -3.46 -10.97
N SER A 205 7.39 -3.87 -9.72
CA SER A 205 8.54 -3.95 -8.81
C SER A 205 8.36 -5.11 -7.84
N ARG A 206 9.48 -5.72 -7.48
CA ARG A 206 9.57 -6.76 -6.46
C ARG A 206 10.78 -6.46 -5.61
N ASP A 207 10.55 -6.23 -4.33
CA ASP A 207 11.58 -5.93 -3.34
C ASP A 207 11.53 -7.00 -2.24
N GLU A 208 12.65 -7.67 -2.01
CA GLU A 208 12.79 -8.64 -0.91
C GLU A 208 13.36 -7.91 0.32
N ASN A 209 12.44 -7.49 1.19
CA ASN A 209 12.77 -6.91 2.48
C ASN A 209 13.09 -8.02 3.49
N PRO A 210 13.79 -7.71 4.60
CA PRO A 210 14.03 -8.69 5.65
C PRO A 210 12.73 -9.33 6.18
N GLY A 211 12.50 -10.60 5.85
CA GLY A 211 11.31 -11.36 6.24
C GLY A 211 10.03 -11.03 5.46
N MET A 212 10.09 -10.23 4.39
CA MET A 212 8.89 -9.76 3.69
C MET A 212 9.15 -9.57 2.19
N THR A 213 8.28 -10.08 1.34
CA THR A 213 8.25 -9.73 -0.09
C THR A 213 7.29 -8.58 -0.29
N ARG A 214 7.73 -7.52 -0.97
CA ARG A 214 6.87 -6.41 -1.42
C ARG A 214 6.75 -6.44 -2.94
N LEU A 215 5.53 -6.39 -3.46
CA LEU A 215 5.25 -6.21 -4.88
C LEU A 215 4.56 -4.87 -5.11
N GLY A 216 5.05 -4.07 -6.06
CA GLY A 216 4.29 -2.97 -6.65
C GLY A 216 3.53 -3.46 -7.88
N LEU A 217 2.21 -3.28 -7.89
CA LEU A 217 1.31 -3.77 -8.92
C LEU A 217 0.67 -2.60 -9.67
N ASP A 218 0.62 -2.69 -11.01
CA ASP A 218 -0.13 -1.78 -11.88
C ASP A 218 -1.43 -2.44 -12.33
N LEU A 219 -2.56 -1.80 -12.03
CA LEU A 219 -3.90 -2.23 -12.43
C LEU A 219 -4.22 -1.89 -13.90
N GLY A 220 -3.33 -1.19 -14.60
CA GLY A 220 -3.50 -0.76 -15.98
C GLY A 220 -4.49 0.40 -16.19
N ALA A 221 -5.35 0.69 -15.21
CA ALA A 221 -6.34 1.77 -15.21
C ALA A 221 -6.52 2.37 -13.82
N ALA A 222 -6.82 3.68 -13.79
CA ALA A 222 -7.24 4.39 -12.58
C ALA A 222 -8.74 4.21 -12.27
N ASN A 223 -9.16 4.63 -11.08
CA ASN A 223 -10.56 4.66 -10.63
C ASN A 223 -11.27 3.30 -10.69
N LEU A 224 -10.55 2.20 -10.55
CA LEU A 224 -11.16 0.87 -10.57
C LEU A 224 -11.72 0.50 -9.19
N ARG A 225 -12.94 -0.01 -9.15
CA ARG A 225 -13.47 -0.67 -7.95
C ARG A 225 -13.00 -2.12 -7.92
N ILE A 226 -11.95 -2.41 -7.16
CA ILE A 226 -11.38 -3.75 -7.08
C ILE A 226 -12.16 -4.59 -6.08
N ALA A 227 -12.68 -5.73 -6.54
CA ALA A 227 -13.36 -6.73 -5.72
C ALA A 227 -12.35 -7.59 -4.96
N SER A 228 -11.36 -8.15 -5.66
CA SER A 228 -10.32 -8.97 -5.07
C SER A 228 -9.05 -8.99 -5.92
N ILE A 229 -7.94 -9.41 -5.32
CA ILE A 229 -6.74 -9.86 -6.04
C ILE A 229 -6.53 -11.35 -5.82
N ARG A 230 -6.01 -12.05 -6.82
CA ARG A 230 -5.62 -13.46 -6.78
C ARG A 230 -4.15 -13.60 -7.11
N ILE A 231 -3.44 -14.40 -6.32
CA ILE A 231 -1.99 -14.56 -6.39
C ILE A 231 -1.68 -16.00 -6.79
N GLY A 232 -1.07 -16.17 -7.96
CA GLY A 232 -0.58 -17.46 -8.43
C GLY A 232 0.78 -17.78 -7.81
N ALA A 233 0.86 -18.86 -7.03
CA ALA A 233 2.11 -19.37 -6.43
C ALA A 233 2.28 -20.87 -6.74
N SER A 234 3.51 -21.31 -6.98
CA SER A 234 3.80 -22.70 -7.40
C SER A 234 4.11 -23.65 -6.23
N GLU A 235 4.38 -23.13 -5.04
CA GLU A 235 4.73 -23.94 -3.86
C GLU A 235 3.60 -24.90 -3.46
N PRO A 236 3.90 -26.19 -3.20
CA PRO A 236 2.87 -27.19 -2.93
C PRO A 236 2.19 -26.98 -1.58
N VAL A 237 2.91 -26.48 -0.57
CA VAL A 237 2.37 -26.22 0.78
C VAL A 237 2.98 -24.93 1.33
N PHE A 238 2.14 -23.99 1.76
CA PHE A 238 2.59 -22.77 2.43
C PHE A 238 1.47 -22.09 3.22
N THR A 239 1.85 -21.15 4.08
CA THR A 239 0.95 -20.20 4.72
C THR A 239 1.68 -18.87 4.85
N ARG A 240 1.06 -17.76 4.43
CA ARG A 240 1.62 -16.41 4.47
C ARG A 240 0.55 -15.41 4.88
N ALA A 241 0.85 -14.56 5.84
CA ALA A 241 0.05 -13.36 6.07
C ALA A 241 0.33 -12.35 4.94
N VAL A 242 -0.71 -11.67 4.48
CA VAL A 242 -0.60 -10.70 3.39
C VAL A 242 -1.38 -9.43 3.69
N THR A 243 -0.85 -8.31 3.22
CA THR A 243 -1.48 -6.99 3.30
C THR A 243 -1.51 -6.38 1.91
N VAL A 244 -2.66 -5.84 1.52
CA VAL A 244 -2.82 -5.06 0.30
C VAL A 244 -3.02 -3.61 0.67
N ALA A 245 -2.23 -2.72 0.09
CA ALA A 245 -2.27 -1.29 0.31
C ALA A 245 -2.34 -0.51 -1.01
N ALA A 246 -2.66 0.78 -0.94
CA ALA A 246 -2.52 1.71 -2.06
C ALA A 246 -1.86 3.01 -1.59
N PRO A 247 -1.16 3.75 -2.49
CA PRO A 247 -0.64 5.06 -2.16
C PRO A 247 -1.79 6.04 -1.88
N GLU A 248 -1.76 6.70 -0.72
CA GLU A 248 -2.71 7.72 -0.31
C GLU A 248 -1.97 8.97 0.19
N LEU A 249 -2.49 10.15 -0.16
CA LEU A 249 -1.96 11.43 0.32
C LEU A 249 -2.51 11.72 1.72
N SER A 250 -1.63 11.76 2.72
CA SER A 250 -1.93 12.21 4.08
C SER A 250 -0.82 13.17 4.56
N GLU A 251 -1.20 14.29 5.18
CA GLU A 251 -0.26 15.33 5.65
C GLU A 251 0.76 15.76 4.56
N GLU A 252 0.26 15.98 3.33
CA GLU A 252 1.07 16.37 2.15
C GLU A 252 2.13 15.34 1.69
N LYS A 253 2.13 14.13 2.26
CA LYS A 253 3.02 13.03 1.92
C LYS A 253 2.22 11.81 1.46
N LEU A 254 2.80 11.02 0.56
CA LEU A 254 2.22 9.76 0.12
C LEU A 254 2.69 8.63 1.06
N HIS A 255 1.72 7.86 1.56
CA HIS A 255 1.96 6.68 2.39
C HIS A 255 1.15 5.50 1.86
N GLU A 256 1.56 4.29 2.19
CA GLU A 256 0.84 3.07 1.83
C GLU A 256 -0.32 2.84 2.81
N GLN A 257 -1.55 3.20 2.41
CA GLN A 257 -2.75 2.95 3.22
C GLN A 257 -3.19 1.49 3.05
N THR A 258 -3.30 0.76 4.16
CA THR A 258 -3.82 -0.62 4.15
C THR A 258 -5.28 -0.65 3.70
N LEU A 259 -5.54 -1.38 2.62
CA LEU A 259 -6.87 -1.61 2.07
C LEU A 259 -7.50 -2.87 2.64
N SER A 260 -6.71 -3.95 2.72
CA SER A 260 -7.15 -5.27 3.17
C SER A 260 -5.97 -6.08 3.72
N SER A 261 -6.26 -7.11 4.50
CA SER A 261 -5.28 -8.08 4.99
C SER A 261 -5.92 -9.48 5.03
N GLY A 262 -5.08 -10.51 4.91
CA GLY A 262 -5.55 -11.89 4.87
C GLY A 262 -4.43 -12.90 5.06
N VAL A 263 -4.77 -14.18 4.92
CA VAL A 263 -3.82 -15.28 4.94
C VAL A 263 -3.98 -16.07 3.64
N LEU A 264 -2.88 -16.18 2.89
CA LEU A 264 -2.78 -17.11 1.79
C LEU A 264 -2.29 -18.45 2.32
N TYR A 265 -2.88 -19.53 1.84
CA TYR A 265 -2.39 -20.86 2.17
C TYR A 265 -2.64 -21.84 1.04
N ARG A 266 -1.80 -22.88 1.01
CA ARG A 266 -2.03 -24.14 0.32
C ARG A 266 -1.60 -25.24 1.25
N VAL A 267 -2.47 -26.22 1.49
CA VAL A 267 -2.21 -27.36 2.37
C VAL A 267 -2.66 -28.65 1.69
N ASP A 268 -1.92 -29.73 1.91
CA ASP A 268 -2.31 -31.08 1.49
C ASP A 268 -2.90 -31.80 2.71
N LEU A 269 -4.17 -32.19 2.59
CA LEU A 269 -4.92 -32.88 3.62
C LEU A 269 -5.23 -34.31 3.14
N ASN A 270 -4.25 -35.20 3.26
CA ASN A 270 -4.34 -36.61 2.86
C ASN A 270 -4.67 -36.81 1.37
N GLY A 271 -4.01 -36.07 0.48
CA GLY A 271 -4.21 -36.11 -0.97
C GLY A 271 -5.27 -35.13 -1.49
N LYS A 272 -6.00 -34.42 -0.60
CA LYS A 272 -6.89 -33.32 -0.97
C LYS A 272 -6.17 -31.99 -0.76
N ILE A 273 -5.86 -31.30 -1.85
CA ILE A 273 -5.25 -29.97 -1.81
C ILE A 273 -6.34 -28.93 -1.52
N GLU A 274 -6.14 -28.16 -0.45
CA GLU A 274 -6.96 -27.01 -0.10
C GLU A 274 -6.12 -25.74 -0.21
N ALA A 275 -6.67 -24.70 -0.83
CA ALA A 275 -5.95 -23.44 -1.01
C ALA A 275 -6.86 -22.22 -0.91
N ARG A 276 -6.32 -21.15 -0.35
CA ARG A 276 -6.87 -19.79 -0.43
C ARG A 276 -5.79 -18.87 -0.99
N LEU A 277 -6.03 -18.38 -2.20
CA LEU A 277 -5.06 -17.59 -2.97
C LEU A 277 -5.59 -16.21 -3.36
N ASP A 278 -6.77 -15.87 -2.88
CA ASP A 278 -7.45 -14.60 -3.10
C ASP A 278 -7.47 -13.74 -1.83
N VAL A 279 -7.38 -12.42 -2.02
CA VAL A 279 -7.54 -11.40 -0.99
C VAL A 279 -8.68 -10.46 -1.41
N PRO A 280 -9.82 -10.46 -0.70
CA PRO A 280 -10.90 -9.53 -0.99
C PRO A 280 -10.51 -8.10 -0.63
N ILE A 281 -10.88 -7.12 -1.46
CA ILE A 281 -10.56 -5.69 -1.30
C ILE A 281 -11.83 -4.85 -1.20
N GLU A 282 -12.79 -5.05 -2.11
CA GLU A 282 -14.09 -4.34 -2.20
C GLU A 282 -14.02 -2.81 -2.08
N LYS A 283 -12.96 -2.20 -2.61
CA LYS A 283 -12.70 -0.74 -2.51
C LYS A 283 -12.47 -0.10 -3.88
N GLN A 284 -12.80 1.18 -3.95
CA GLN A 284 -12.44 2.06 -5.07
C GLN A 284 -10.96 2.44 -4.96
N ILE A 285 -10.19 2.15 -6.01
CA ILE A 285 -8.78 2.53 -6.12
C ILE A 285 -8.70 3.75 -7.04
N TYR A 286 -8.40 4.92 -6.47
CA TYR A 286 -8.35 6.17 -7.23
C TYR A 286 -7.13 6.27 -8.15
N GLY A 287 -5.98 5.76 -7.68
CA GLY A 287 -4.77 5.64 -8.50
C GLY A 287 -4.78 4.40 -9.38
N ARG A 288 -3.64 4.08 -10.01
CA ARG A 288 -3.45 2.87 -10.82
C ARG A 288 -2.70 1.75 -10.11
N GLU A 289 -2.17 2.02 -8.92
CA GLU A 289 -1.19 1.16 -8.28
C GLU A 289 -1.70 0.56 -6.97
N LEU A 290 -1.31 -0.69 -6.73
CA LEU A 290 -1.45 -1.39 -5.44
C LEU A 290 -0.07 -1.83 -4.94
N VAL A 291 0.05 -1.99 -3.63
CA VAL A 291 1.20 -2.61 -2.97
C VAL A 291 0.72 -3.89 -2.30
N LEU A 292 1.37 -5.02 -2.60
CA LEU A 292 1.15 -6.30 -1.93
C LEU A 292 2.36 -6.62 -1.06
N LEU A 293 2.12 -6.77 0.24
CA LEU A 293 3.11 -7.20 1.22
C LEU A 293 2.82 -8.64 1.61
N ILE A 294 3.82 -9.50 1.52
CA ILE A 294 3.76 -10.91 1.91
C ILE A 294 4.76 -11.13 3.04
N ASP A 295 4.25 -11.46 4.22
CA ASP A 295 5.07 -11.79 5.37
C ASP A 295 5.60 -13.22 5.21
N ASN A 296 6.91 -13.31 4.96
CA ASN A 296 7.61 -14.58 4.79
C ASN A 296 8.12 -15.13 6.13
N GLY A 297 8.24 -14.28 7.16
CA GLY A 297 8.98 -14.61 8.38
C GLY A 297 10.37 -15.16 8.06
N ASP A 298 10.66 -16.38 8.56
CA ASP A 298 11.90 -17.10 8.31
C ASP A 298 11.89 -17.97 7.03
N SER A 299 10.77 -18.00 6.30
CA SER A 299 10.61 -18.83 5.10
C SER A 299 11.17 -18.13 3.86
N PRO A 300 11.57 -18.88 2.81
CA PRO A 300 11.91 -18.25 1.54
C PRO A 300 10.71 -17.51 0.91
N PRO A 301 10.97 -16.44 0.13
CA PRO A 301 9.96 -15.77 -0.69
C PRO A 301 9.20 -16.73 -1.59
N LEU A 302 7.90 -16.48 -1.80
CA LEU A 302 7.08 -17.27 -2.72
C LEU A 302 7.48 -17.03 -4.19
N LEU A 303 7.38 -18.09 -5.00
CA LEU A 303 7.51 -18.10 -6.45
C LEU A 303 6.17 -17.69 -7.07
N ILE A 304 5.98 -16.38 -7.19
CA ILE A 304 4.77 -15.79 -7.73
C ILE A 304 4.81 -15.81 -9.25
N SER A 305 3.92 -16.57 -9.87
CA SER A 305 3.81 -16.71 -11.33
C SER A 305 2.95 -15.62 -11.96
N GLU A 306 1.92 -15.15 -11.25
CA GLU A 306 1.00 -14.12 -11.72
C GLU A 306 0.26 -13.45 -10.58
N VAL A 307 -0.23 -12.24 -10.84
CA VAL A 307 -1.25 -11.58 -10.02
C VAL A 307 -2.38 -11.16 -10.94
N ARG A 308 -3.62 -11.49 -10.55
CA ARG A 308 -4.84 -11.07 -11.26
C ARG A 308 -5.69 -10.24 -10.31
N ALA A 309 -6.39 -9.25 -10.84
CA ALA A 309 -7.38 -8.51 -10.08
C ALA A 309 -8.76 -8.69 -10.73
N ASP A 310 -9.80 -8.72 -9.92
CA ASP A 310 -11.17 -8.70 -10.38
C ASP A 310 -11.77 -7.35 -10.01
N ARG A 311 -12.32 -6.62 -10.98
CA ARG A 311 -13.01 -5.35 -10.75
C ARG A 311 -14.53 -5.53 -10.76
N ARG A 312 -15.23 -4.69 -10.01
CA ARG A 312 -16.70 -4.56 -10.07
C ARG A 312 -17.07 -3.84 -11.37
N MET A 313 -18.04 -4.40 -12.09
CA MET A 313 -18.55 -3.77 -13.30
C MET A 313 -19.33 -2.49 -12.95
N THR A 314 -19.17 -1.46 -13.77
CA THR A 314 -20.06 -0.29 -13.78
C THR A 314 -20.83 -0.28 -15.09
N ARG A 315 -22.13 -0.01 -15.01
CA ARG A 315 -23.06 -0.01 -16.14
C ARG A 315 -23.69 1.36 -16.31
N LEU A 316 -23.96 1.74 -17.55
CA LEU A 316 -24.89 2.80 -17.90
C LEU A 316 -26.19 2.16 -18.39
N LEU A 317 -27.32 2.64 -17.87
CA LEU A 317 -28.67 2.25 -18.28
C LEU A 317 -29.36 3.48 -18.87
N PHE A 318 -29.83 3.41 -20.11
CA PHE A 318 -30.54 4.53 -20.75
C PHE A 318 -31.56 4.04 -21.77
N PHE A 319 -32.52 4.90 -22.14
CA PHE A 319 -33.48 4.58 -23.19
C PHE A 319 -33.01 5.13 -24.53
N ALA A 320 -32.84 4.24 -25.50
CA ALA A 320 -32.54 4.58 -26.88
C ALA A 320 -33.82 4.62 -27.71
N PRO A 321 -34.24 5.78 -28.26
CA PRO A 321 -35.44 5.86 -29.09
C PRO A 321 -35.31 5.09 -30.41
N ALA A 322 -34.10 4.92 -30.91
CA ALA A 322 -33.78 4.17 -32.13
C ALA A 322 -32.47 3.38 -31.98
N ALA A 323 -32.32 2.33 -32.78
CA ALA A 323 -31.02 1.70 -32.99
C ALA A 323 -30.06 2.69 -33.69
N GLY A 324 -28.75 2.52 -33.47
CA GLY A 324 -27.72 3.34 -34.10
C GLY A 324 -26.58 3.71 -33.15
N SER A 325 -25.77 4.66 -33.59
CA SER A 325 -24.59 5.12 -32.85
C SER A 325 -24.94 6.30 -31.93
N TYR A 326 -24.57 6.18 -30.66
CA TYR A 326 -24.65 7.24 -29.65
C TYR A 326 -23.25 7.65 -29.24
N SER A 327 -23.07 8.87 -28.75
CA SER A 327 -21.77 9.36 -28.27
C SER A 327 -21.70 9.38 -26.75
N LEU A 328 -20.68 8.75 -26.18
CA LEU A 328 -20.31 8.84 -24.77
C LEU A 328 -19.14 9.81 -24.61
N LEU A 329 -19.34 10.87 -23.85
CA LEU A 329 -18.32 11.88 -23.58
C LEU A 329 -17.76 11.71 -22.17
N SER A 330 -16.45 11.93 -22.00
CA SER A 330 -15.76 11.90 -20.70
C SER A 330 -14.55 12.85 -20.66
N GLY A 331 -13.98 13.07 -19.48
CA GLY A 331 -12.78 13.86 -19.27
C GLY A 331 -13.03 15.36 -19.11
N ASN A 332 -14.19 15.77 -18.61
CA ASN A 332 -14.48 17.16 -18.23
C ASN A 332 -14.40 17.30 -16.70
N SER A 333 -13.36 17.97 -16.20
CA SER A 333 -13.15 18.12 -14.75
C SER A 333 -14.03 19.20 -14.12
N GLN A 334 -14.58 20.12 -14.92
CA GLN A 334 -15.28 21.31 -14.46
C GLN A 334 -16.81 21.21 -14.56
N CYS A 335 -17.35 20.16 -15.19
CA CYS A 335 -18.80 20.03 -15.31
C CYS A 335 -19.48 19.63 -13.99
N ASP A 336 -20.71 20.13 -13.82
CA ASP A 336 -21.60 19.67 -12.77
C ASP A 336 -22.05 18.22 -13.01
N PRO A 337 -22.36 17.44 -11.95
CA PRO A 337 -22.97 16.13 -12.10
C PRO A 337 -24.33 16.21 -12.83
N PRO A 338 -24.64 15.29 -13.75
CA PRO A 338 -25.92 15.28 -14.42
C PRO A 338 -27.02 14.92 -13.42
N ARG A 339 -28.19 15.56 -13.54
CA ARG A 339 -29.36 15.28 -12.70
C ARG A 339 -30.52 14.90 -13.59
N TYR A 340 -30.88 13.62 -13.60
CA TYR A 340 -32.00 13.09 -14.36
C TYR A 340 -33.06 12.48 -13.44
N ASP A 341 -34.32 12.53 -13.87
CA ASP A 341 -35.45 11.91 -13.16
C ASP A 341 -35.38 10.38 -13.14
N LEU A 342 -34.54 9.76 -13.99
CA LEU A 342 -34.29 8.31 -14.03
C LEU A 342 -33.79 7.74 -12.71
N SER A 343 -33.21 8.58 -11.84
CA SER A 343 -32.77 8.18 -10.50
C SER A 343 -33.91 7.59 -9.66
N GLN A 344 -35.15 8.06 -9.85
CA GLN A 344 -36.33 7.56 -9.13
C GLN A 344 -36.79 6.17 -9.60
N LEU A 345 -36.37 5.75 -10.81
CA LEU A 345 -36.75 4.47 -11.42
C LEU A 345 -35.68 3.39 -11.27
N GLY A 346 -34.64 3.63 -10.46
CA GLY A 346 -33.41 2.83 -10.44
C GLY A 346 -33.61 1.32 -10.27
N ASP A 347 -34.42 0.90 -9.31
CA ASP A 347 -34.68 -0.53 -9.05
C ASP A 347 -35.47 -1.21 -10.18
N GLN A 348 -36.39 -0.48 -10.81
CA GLN A 348 -37.17 -0.99 -11.93
C GLN A 348 -36.29 -1.18 -13.15
N LEU A 349 -35.43 -0.20 -13.46
CA LEU A 349 -34.51 -0.26 -14.59
C LEU A 349 -33.48 -1.38 -14.43
N ARG A 350 -32.94 -1.61 -13.22
CA ARG A 350 -31.96 -2.68 -12.96
C ARG A 350 -32.52 -4.09 -13.10
N ARG A 351 -33.84 -4.28 -12.98
CA ARG A 351 -34.52 -5.57 -13.13
C ARG A 351 -35.12 -5.77 -14.52
N ALA A 352 -35.26 -4.70 -15.29
CA ALA A 352 -35.81 -4.76 -16.63
C ALA A 352 -34.85 -5.44 -17.60
N VAL A 353 -35.40 -6.08 -18.62
CA VAL A 353 -34.61 -6.64 -19.72
C VAL A 353 -34.08 -5.49 -20.56
N ALA A 354 -32.76 -5.39 -20.65
CA ALA A 354 -32.07 -4.36 -21.41
C ALA A 354 -31.27 -4.99 -22.56
N THR A 355 -31.25 -4.32 -23.69
CA THR A 355 -30.40 -4.67 -24.83
C THR A 355 -28.95 -4.27 -24.53
N GLU A 356 -27.98 -5.14 -24.80
CA GLU A 356 -26.57 -4.82 -24.56
C GLU A 356 -26.02 -3.90 -25.67
N GLY A 357 -25.57 -2.71 -25.28
CA GLY A 357 -24.84 -1.79 -26.15
C GLY A 357 -23.33 -1.97 -26.01
N ARG A 358 -22.58 -1.68 -27.08
CA ARG A 358 -21.11 -1.83 -27.11
C ARG A 358 -20.41 -0.48 -27.20
N VAL A 359 -19.48 -0.22 -26.28
CA VAL A 359 -18.66 1.01 -26.30
C VAL A 359 -17.36 0.76 -27.06
N SER A 360 -17.00 1.68 -27.96
CA SER A 360 -15.69 1.72 -28.60
C SER A 360 -14.59 2.09 -27.60
N ARG A 361 -13.32 2.01 -27.99
CA ARG A 361 -12.23 2.63 -27.22
C ARG A 361 -12.35 4.17 -27.20
N PRO A 362 -11.87 4.84 -26.13
CA PRO A 362 -11.84 6.30 -26.08
C PRO A 362 -10.87 6.88 -27.11
N VAL A 363 -11.34 7.91 -27.81
CA VAL A 363 -10.54 8.74 -28.72
C VAL A 363 -10.59 10.20 -28.26
N LEU A 364 -9.58 10.99 -28.63
CA LEU A 364 -9.62 12.43 -28.40
C LEU A 364 -10.81 13.03 -29.15
N ASN A 365 -11.60 13.87 -28.49
CA ASN A 365 -12.70 14.56 -29.12
C ASN A 365 -12.12 15.62 -30.10
N PRO A 366 -12.38 15.55 -31.42
CA PRO A 366 -11.81 16.48 -32.39
C PRO A 366 -12.19 17.94 -32.13
N GLY A 367 -13.37 18.17 -31.54
CA GLY A 367 -13.84 19.49 -31.15
C GLY A 367 -13.30 19.98 -29.81
N TYR A 368 -12.39 19.25 -29.14
CA TYR A 368 -11.95 19.59 -27.79
C TYR A 368 -11.23 20.94 -27.72
N ASP A 369 -11.74 21.85 -26.90
CA ASP A 369 -11.05 23.11 -26.57
C ASP A 369 -10.35 22.99 -25.22
N ALA A 370 -9.03 22.86 -25.24
CA ALA A 370 -8.22 22.77 -24.03
C ALA A 370 -8.27 24.05 -23.17
N ALA A 371 -8.46 25.22 -23.79
CA ALA A 371 -8.53 26.50 -23.06
C ALA A 371 -9.80 26.60 -22.21
N ALA A 372 -10.87 25.90 -22.60
CA ALA A 372 -12.13 25.85 -21.85
C ALA A 372 -12.06 25.01 -20.56
N ASN A 373 -11.02 24.18 -20.38
CA ASN A 373 -10.94 23.19 -19.30
C ASN A 373 -9.68 23.26 -18.42
N LEU A 374 -8.81 24.24 -18.66
CA LEU A 374 -7.58 24.41 -17.88
C LEU A 374 -7.76 25.53 -16.85
N PRO A 375 -7.52 25.27 -15.56
CA PRO A 375 -7.17 26.34 -14.63
C PRO A 375 -5.85 26.97 -15.11
N GLN A 376 -5.83 28.29 -15.33
CA GLN A 376 -4.60 28.99 -15.71
C GLN A 376 -3.54 28.84 -14.60
N GLY A 377 -2.30 28.44 -14.94
CA GLY A 377 -1.14 28.44 -14.02
C GLY A 377 -0.70 27.10 -13.41
N PHE A 378 -1.26 25.96 -13.82
CA PHE A 378 -1.07 24.66 -13.16
C PHE A 378 0.35 24.06 -13.22
N ILE A 379 1.23 24.55 -14.11
CA ILE A 379 2.58 24.00 -14.35
C ILE A 379 3.67 25.08 -14.16
N THR A 380 3.37 26.16 -13.45
CA THR A 380 4.38 27.20 -13.13
C THR A 380 4.71 27.13 -11.65
N GLY A 381 5.85 26.54 -11.35
CA GLY A 381 6.44 26.60 -10.01
C GLY A 381 6.85 28.01 -9.61
N ALA A 382 7.18 28.19 -8.33
CA ALA A 382 7.77 29.45 -7.86
C ALA A 382 9.23 29.54 -8.32
N LYS A 383 9.72 30.75 -8.62
CA LYS A 383 11.16 30.98 -8.77
C LYS A 383 11.86 30.64 -7.46
N ILE A 384 13.02 30.01 -7.56
CA ILE A 384 13.83 29.64 -6.40
C ILE A 384 15.19 30.33 -6.43
N GLU A 385 15.60 30.86 -5.30
CA GLU A 385 16.97 31.30 -5.08
C GLU A 385 17.83 30.07 -4.74
N ILE A 386 18.79 29.76 -5.61
CA ILE A 386 19.65 28.58 -5.49
C ILE A 386 20.92 28.81 -4.65
N ALA A 387 21.26 30.07 -4.34
CA ALA A 387 22.48 30.42 -3.61
C ALA A 387 22.57 29.84 -2.17
N PRO A 388 21.48 29.71 -1.39
CA PRO A 388 21.52 29.11 -0.05
C PRO A 388 21.77 27.59 -0.03
N TRP A 389 21.69 26.92 -1.17
CA TRP A 389 21.71 25.45 -1.25
C TRP A 389 23.15 24.92 -1.28
N LYS A 390 23.45 23.90 -0.47
CA LYS A 390 24.81 23.36 -0.35
C LYS A 390 25.12 22.32 -1.42
N PHE A 391 24.12 21.57 -1.86
CA PHE A 391 24.29 20.44 -2.78
C PHE A 391 23.24 20.45 -3.90
N ARG A 392 23.63 19.96 -5.08
CA ARG A 392 22.69 19.57 -6.15
C ARG A 392 23.04 18.23 -6.75
N LYS A 393 22.05 17.53 -7.29
CA LYS A 393 22.21 16.35 -8.15
C LYS A 393 21.37 16.52 -9.42
N PRO A 394 21.92 16.32 -10.64
CA PRO A 394 21.12 16.33 -11.84
C PRO A 394 20.14 15.14 -11.85
N VAL A 395 18.92 15.37 -12.31
CA VAL A 395 17.87 14.35 -12.40
C VAL A 395 17.72 13.91 -13.85
N GLN A 396 17.85 12.60 -14.07
CA GLN A 396 17.76 11.98 -15.38
C GLN A 396 16.33 11.51 -15.63
N VAL A 397 15.68 12.12 -16.62
CA VAL A 397 14.30 11.80 -17.04
C VAL A 397 14.33 11.19 -18.43
N ALA A 398 13.70 10.02 -18.59
CA ALA A 398 13.68 9.32 -19.88
C ALA A 398 12.68 9.91 -20.88
N LYS A 399 11.49 10.32 -20.43
CA LYS A 399 10.46 11.00 -21.25
C LYS A 399 9.60 11.91 -20.37
N ALA A 400 8.90 12.85 -21.01
CA ALA A 400 7.93 13.72 -20.35
C ALA A 400 6.82 12.89 -19.66
N GLY A 401 6.28 13.42 -18.55
CA GLY A 401 5.20 12.80 -17.78
C GLY A 401 5.53 12.67 -16.29
N ALA A 402 4.78 11.81 -15.59
CA ALA A 402 4.96 11.56 -14.17
C ALA A 402 6.24 10.75 -13.91
N GLN A 403 7.11 11.31 -13.07
CA GLN A 403 8.39 10.76 -12.67
C GLN A 403 8.34 10.30 -11.21
N GLN A 404 9.14 9.28 -10.90
CA GLN A 404 9.40 8.75 -9.58
C GLN A 404 10.91 8.64 -9.41
N LEU A 405 11.46 9.45 -8.50
CA LEU A 405 12.89 9.53 -8.20
C LEU A 405 13.14 8.96 -6.80
N GLU A 406 13.93 7.90 -6.69
CA GLU A 406 14.33 7.36 -5.38
C GLU A 406 15.53 8.16 -4.84
N LEU A 407 15.45 8.59 -3.59
CA LEU A 407 16.53 9.33 -2.92
C LEU A 407 17.64 8.37 -2.49
N ASP A 408 18.87 8.71 -2.86
CA ASP A 408 20.05 7.94 -2.49
C ASP A 408 20.59 8.32 -1.09
N PRO A 409 21.51 7.52 -0.51
CA PRO A 409 22.05 7.78 0.82
C PRO A 409 22.69 9.16 1.00
N ASP A 410 23.32 9.74 -0.04
CA ASP A 410 23.95 11.05 0.07
C ASP A 410 22.92 12.14 0.34
N VAL A 411 21.77 12.07 -0.36
CA VAL A 411 20.66 13.02 -0.17
C VAL A 411 20.03 12.79 1.21
N LEU A 412 19.70 11.53 1.54
CA LEU A 412 19.06 11.20 2.81
C LEU A 412 19.90 11.59 4.03
N ALA A 413 21.23 11.56 3.91
CA ALA A 413 22.16 11.91 4.96
C ALA A 413 22.37 13.42 5.15
N ARG A 414 22.14 14.23 4.11
CA ARG A 414 22.39 15.69 4.11
C ARG A 414 21.12 16.52 4.13
N ALA A 415 20.00 15.95 3.76
CA ALA A 415 18.69 16.60 3.87
C ALA A 415 18.22 16.59 5.33
N MET A 416 17.32 17.51 5.65
CA MET A 416 16.62 17.51 6.93
C MET A 416 15.80 16.23 7.10
N PRO A 417 15.60 15.71 8.33
CA PRO A 417 14.85 14.47 8.55
C PRO A 417 13.40 14.48 8.04
N ASP A 418 12.78 15.65 7.96
CA ASP A 418 11.43 15.84 7.41
C ASP A 418 11.42 16.03 5.89
N LEU A 419 12.60 16.17 5.28
CA LEU A 419 12.89 16.50 3.89
C LEU A 419 12.37 17.88 3.45
N GLY A 420 12.21 18.81 4.40
CA GLY A 420 11.73 20.17 4.14
C GLY A 420 12.68 21.01 3.28
N ASP A 421 13.95 20.64 3.24
CA ASP A 421 14.99 21.23 2.41
C ASP A 421 15.21 20.43 1.11
N LEU A 422 14.19 19.81 0.52
CA LEU A 422 14.32 19.27 -0.84
C LEU A 422 13.68 20.20 -1.87
N ARG A 423 14.30 20.37 -3.03
CA ARG A 423 13.71 21.11 -4.16
C ARG A 423 14.02 20.43 -5.48
N VAL A 424 12.97 20.11 -6.22
CA VAL A 424 13.08 19.73 -7.63
C VAL A 424 13.01 21.01 -8.46
N VAL A 425 14.02 21.29 -9.27
CA VAL A 425 14.17 22.57 -9.97
C VAL A 425 14.42 22.35 -11.46
N SER A 426 13.70 23.08 -12.31
CA SER A 426 13.93 23.21 -13.75
C SER A 426 14.05 24.70 -14.08
N GLU A 427 15.12 25.12 -14.76
CA GLU A 427 15.31 26.53 -15.17
C GLU A 427 15.07 27.59 -14.06
N ASN A 428 15.59 27.34 -12.84
CA ASN A 428 15.39 28.19 -11.65
C ASN A 428 13.93 28.31 -11.16
N VAL A 429 13.07 27.40 -11.62
CA VAL A 429 11.69 27.25 -11.16
C VAL A 429 11.57 25.94 -10.39
N GLN A 430 11.05 26.03 -9.18
CA GLN A 430 10.78 24.89 -8.32
C GLN A 430 9.54 24.13 -8.81
N LEU A 431 9.74 22.92 -9.32
CA LEU A 431 8.64 22.04 -9.72
C LEU A 431 7.88 21.53 -8.47
N PRO A 432 6.53 21.51 -8.51
CA PRO A 432 5.74 20.81 -7.50
C PRO A 432 6.05 19.30 -7.47
N TYR A 433 6.15 18.76 -6.26
CA TYR A 433 6.44 17.34 -6.06
C TYR A 433 5.75 16.80 -4.80
N LEU A 434 5.69 15.48 -4.69
CA LEU A 434 5.21 14.76 -3.52
C LEU A 434 6.32 13.88 -2.97
N ILE A 435 6.39 13.76 -1.65
CA ILE A 435 7.29 12.82 -0.98
C ILE A 435 6.50 11.54 -0.70
N GLU A 436 7.01 10.40 -1.16
CA GLU A 436 6.45 9.08 -0.93
C GLU A 436 7.38 8.30 0.01
N ARG A 437 6.86 7.94 1.20
CA ARG A 437 7.56 7.04 2.13
C ARG A 437 7.11 5.62 1.85
N THR A 438 8.05 4.77 1.46
CA THR A 438 7.74 3.41 1.03
C THR A 438 8.06 2.39 2.13
N SER A 439 7.46 1.20 2.04
CA SER A 439 7.85 0.04 2.83
C SER A 439 9.09 -0.68 2.28
N ILE A 440 9.76 -0.14 1.26
CA ILE A 440 10.96 -0.74 0.66
C ILE A 440 12.16 -0.51 1.57
N SER A 441 12.94 -1.57 1.78
CA SER A 441 14.20 -1.52 2.51
C SER A 441 15.38 -1.65 1.55
N ARG A 442 16.29 -0.68 1.58
CA ARG A 442 17.54 -0.70 0.82
C ARG A 442 18.70 -1.05 1.71
N THR A 443 19.72 -1.67 1.13
CA THR A 443 20.92 -2.11 1.85
C THR A 443 22.10 -1.20 1.56
N VAL A 444 22.98 -1.11 2.55
CA VAL A 444 24.31 -0.51 2.44
C VAL A 444 25.31 -1.44 3.12
N ASN A 445 26.44 -1.71 2.47
CA ASN A 445 27.50 -2.51 3.08
C ASN A 445 28.23 -1.66 4.12
N LEU A 446 28.50 -2.24 5.30
CA LEU A 446 29.20 -1.57 6.38
C LEU A 446 30.60 -2.17 6.50
N THR A 447 31.63 -1.33 6.39
CA THR A 447 33.01 -1.76 6.60
C THR A 447 33.25 -1.94 8.08
N ALA A 448 33.66 -3.14 8.50
CA ALA A 448 33.89 -3.47 9.90
C ALA A 448 35.39 -3.61 10.19
N THR A 449 35.82 -3.09 11.33
CA THR A 449 37.14 -3.36 11.91
C THR A 449 36.99 -3.85 13.35
N HIS A 450 37.91 -4.70 13.80
CA HIS A 450 37.97 -5.04 15.22
C HIS A 450 38.46 -3.83 16.02
N ALA A 451 37.77 -3.54 17.12
CA ALA A 451 38.04 -2.41 17.99
C ALA A 451 38.06 -2.85 19.47
N ASN A 452 38.55 -4.06 19.74
CA ASN A 452 38.65 -4.61 21.09
C ASN A 452 39.47 -3.69 22.00
N ASP A 453 39.00 -3.53 23.23
CA ASP A 453 39.66 -2.73 24.25
C ASP A 453 40.63 -3.60 25.05
N ARG A 454 41.92 -3.23 25.09
CA ARG A 454 42.95 -3.98 25.83
C ARG A 454 42.69 -4.00 27.33
N GLU A 455 42.01 -3.00 27.86
CA GLU A 455 41.66 -2.91 29.28
C GLU A 455 40.42 -3.76 29.63
N ARG A 456 39.64 -4.19 28.62
CA ARG A 456 38.45 -5.03 28.77
C ARG A 456 38.56 -6.29 27.92
N PRO A 457 39.46 -7.23 28.28
CA PRO A 457 39.81 -8.39 27.43
C PRO A 457 38.67 -9.39 27.24
N THR A 458 37.66 -9.39 28.11
CA THR A 458 36.49 -10.27 28.01
C THR A 458 35.46 -9.77 26.99
N ILE A 459 35.66 -8.57 26.42
CA ILE A 459 34.71 -7.94 25.49
C ILE A 459 35.23 -7.97 24.06
N SER A 460 34.40 -8.50 23.17
CA SER A 460 34.60 -8.33 21.74
C SER A 460 33.87 -7.07 21.27
N ARG A 461 34.58 -6.22 20.53
CA ARG A 461 34.06 -4.97 19.97
C ARG A 461 34.40 -4.85 18.50
N TRP A 462 33.43 -4.44 17.70
CA TRP A 462 33.56 -4.09 16.29
C TRP A 462 33.17 -2.64 16.08
N GLN A 463 33.93 -1.97 15.22
CA GLN A 463 33.61 -0.65 14.73
C GLN A 463 33.15 -0.76 13.28
N LEU A 464 31.93 -0.32 13.02
CA LEU A 464 31.32 -0.27 11.70
C LEU A 464 31.36 1.15 11.16
N LYS A 465 31.94 1.32 9.98
CA LYS A 465 31.98 2.61 9.27
C LYS A 465 30.84 2.67 8.26
N LEU A 466 30.01 3.71 8.38
CA LEU A 466 29.00 4.05 7.39
C LEU A 466 29.66 4.80 6.23
N PRO A 467 29.15 4.69 5.00
CA PRO A 467 29.63 5.49 3.88
C PRO A 467 29.52 6.99 4.14
N GLN A 468 28.54 7.40 4.94
CA GLN A 468 28.33 8.77 5.34
C GLN A 468 27.61 8.87 6.69
N ALA A 469 27.93 9.90 7.47
CA ALA A 469 27.18 10.26 8.68
C ALA A 469 25.75 10.66 8.33
N GLY A 470 24.79 10.31 9.17
CA GLY A 470 23.38 10.72 9.03
C GLY A 470 22.53 9.86 8.07
N ILE A 471 23.09 8.82 7.45
CA ILE A 471 22.27 7.86 6.69
C ILE A 471 21.22 7.24 7.64
N PRO A 472 19.93 7.23 7.28
CA PRO A 472 18.86 6.82 8.18
C PRO A 472 18.76 5.28 8.32
N ILE A 473 19.83 4.63 8.76
CA ILE A 473 19.86 3.18 9.01
C ILE A 473 18.88 2.86 10.13
N THR A 474 17.95 1.94 9.89
CA THR A 474 16.93 1.48 10.83
C THR A 474 17.16 0.06 11.30
N ARG A 475 18.04 -0.70 10.63
CA ARG A 475 18.39 -2.06 11.02
C ARG A 475 19.79 -2.41 10.53
N ILE A 476 20.47 -3.28 11.27
CA ILE A 476 21.69 -3.95 10.81
C ILE A 476 21.54 -5.46 10.85
N THR A 477 22.30 -6.15 10.01
CA THR A 477 22.51 -7.60 10.08
C THR A 477 23.98 -7.96 10.01
N CYS A 478 24.34 -9.10 10.60
CA CYS A 478 25.65 -9.73 10.43
C CYS A 478 25.56 -11.24 10.66
N ILE A 479 26.61 -11.96 10.30
CA ILE A 479 26.71 -13.42 10.36
C ILE A 479 27.86 -13.81 11.30
N SER A 480 27.78 -15.00 11.88
CA SER A 480 28.84 -15.62 12.66
C SER A 480 28.98 -17.07 12.23
N ASP A 481 30.20 -17.59 12.24
CA ASP A 481 30.47 -19.02 12.00
C ASP A 481 30.35 -19.86 13.27
N SER A 482 30.26 -19.22 14.44
CA SER A 482 30.14 -19.91 15.74
C SER A 482 28.86 -20.74 15.79
N SER A 483 28.96 -22.04 16.04
CA SER A 483 27.84 -22.99 15.94
C SER A 483 26.94 -23.07 17.18
N LEU A 484 27.39 -22.57 18.33
CA LEU A 484 26.68 -22.57 19.60
C LEU A 484 27.05 -21.32 20.41
N PHE A 485 26.08 -20.46 20.72
CA PHE A 485 26.25 -19.34 21.65
C PHE A 485 24.91 -18.74 22.05
N GLU A 486 24.92 -17.97 23.13
CA GLU A 486 23.87 -17.01 23.47
C GLU A 486 24.56 -15.75 23.98
N ARG A 487 24.33 -14.62 23.31
CA ARG A 487 25.02 -13.35 23.59
C ARG A 487 24.05 -12.18 23.48
N THR A 488 24.18 -11.24 24.38
CA THR A 488 23.54 -9.93 24.28
C THR A 488 24.53 -8.94 23.70
N PHE A 489 24.17 -8.36 22.57
CA PHE A 489 24.99 -7.35 21.90
C PHE A 489 24.49 -5.96 22.27
N ARG A 490 25.40 -5.05 22.59
CA ARG A 490 25.10 -3.61 22.69
C ARG A 490 25.55 -2.93 21.41
N ILE A 491 24.63 -2.26 20.74
CA ILE A 491 24.90 -1.50 19.52
C ILE A 491 24.67 -0.03 19.82
N TRP A 492 25.70 0.78 19.63
CA TRP A 492 25.72 2.18 20.06
C TRP A 492 26.62 3.03 19.16
N GLU A 493 26.55 4.34 19.31
CA GLU A 493 27.45 5.29 18.64
C GLU A 493 28.03 6.27 19.66
N GLU A 494 29.21 6.82 19.37
CA GLU A 494 29.79 7.89 20.18
C GLU A 494 29.30 9.24 19.66
N LEU A 495 28.54 9.96 20.49
CA LEU A 495 28.03 11.29 20.19
C LEU A 495 28.84 12.34 20.94
N THR A 496 28.83 13.56 20.42
CA THR A 496 29.47 14.72 21.07
C THR A 496 28.40 15.73 21.47
N ASP A 497 28.43 16.19 22.73
CA ASP A 497 27.51 17.22 23.22
C ASP A 497 27.95 18.63 22.76
N GLU A 498 27.14 19.65 23.05
CA GLU A 498 27.47 21.05 22.69
C GLU A 498 28.77 21.57 23.32
N ARG A 499 29.25 20.91 24.39
CA ARG A 499 30.47 21.26 25.11
C ARG A 499 31.69 20.48 24.61
N GLY A 500 31.51 19.58 23.65
CA GLY A 500 32.57 18.74 23.10
C GLY A 500 32.81 17.43 23.87
N ASN A 501 31.99 17.10 24.88
CA ASN A 501 32.12 15.85 25.62
C ASN A 501 31.52 14.70 24.83
N LYS A 502 32.24 13.57 24.83
CA LYS A 502 31.80 12.33 24.20
C LYS A 502 30.88 11.55 25.13
N TYR A 503 29.78 11.03 24.61
CA TYR A 503 28.86 10.17 25.34
C TYR A 503 28.31 9.07 24.44
N PRO A 504 28.00 7.88 24.98
CA PRO A 504 27.39 6.80 24.20
C PRO A 504 25.92 7.09 23.93
N GLY A 505 25.50 6.96 22.67
CA GLY A 505 24.10 6.90 22.26
C GLY A 505 23.74 5.48 21.87
N ASP A 506 22.97 4.79 22.72
CA ASP A 506 22.46 3.45 22.41
C ASP A 506 21.53 3.47 21.18
N LEU A 507 21.61 2.40 20.37
CA LEU A 507 20.81 2.20 19.16
C LEU A 507 19.97 0.93 19.24
N ALA A 508 20.53 -0.17 19.77
CA ALA A 508 19.84 -1.44 19.97
C ALA A 508 20.58 -2.37 20.95
N GLN A 509 19.86 -3.30 21.58
CA GLN A 509 20.43 -4.33 22.48
C GLN A 509 19.85 -5.74 22.23
N PRO A 510 20.08 -6.36 21.05
CA PRO A 510 19.52 -7.67 20.74
C PRO A 510 20.23 -8.79 21.50
N THR A 511 19.46 -9.82 21.88
CA THR A 511 20.02 -11.11 22.31
C THR A 511 19.95 -12.09 21.14
N TRP A 512 21.08 -12.71 20.82
CA TRP A 512 21.21 -13.67 19.73
C TRP A 512 21.67 -15.01 20.26
N ARG A 513 20.86 -16.02 19.98
CA ARG A 513 21.06 -17.40 20.39
C ARG A 513 21.20 -18.28 19.15
N ARG A 514 22.22 -19.11 19.14
CA ARG A 514 22.43 -20.16 18.14
C ARG A 514 22.71 -21.47 18.86
N VAL A 515 22.06 -22.53 18.40
CA VAL A 515 22.29 -23.91 18.87
C VAL A 515 22.63 -24.81 17.67
N PRO A 516 23.37 -25.91 17.89
CA PRO A 516 23.67 -26.88 16.85
C PRO A 516 22.40 -27.42 16.18
N ASN A 517 22.51 -27.76 14.90
CA ASN A 517 21.43 -28.35 14.08
C ASN A 517 20.19 -27.47 13.85
N GLN A 518 20.26 -26.17 14.19
CA GLN A 518 19.32 -25.18 13.71
C GLN A 518 19.88 -24.45 12.48
N PRO A 519 19.02 -24.02 11.54
CA PRO A 519 19.46 -23.21 10.42
C PRO A 519 20.17 -21.95 10.93
N ALA A 520 21.32 -21.64 10.34
CA ALA A 520 22.10 -20.46 10.71
C ALA A 520 21.28 -19.20 10.41
N ARG A 521 20.87 -18.49 11.46
CA ARG A 521 20.17 -17.21 11.36
C ARG A 521 21.19 -16.09 11.50
N GLN A 522 21.02 -15.03 10.74
CA GLN A 522 21.80 -13.81 10.90
C GLN A 522 21.38 -13.09 12.18
N LEU A 523 22.29 -12.35 12.81
CA LEU A 523 21.89 -11.31 13.76
C LEU A 523 21.04 -10.29 12.99
N ALA A 524 19.93 -9.88 13.58
CA ALA A 524 19.09 -8.81 13.06
C ALA A 524 18.74 -7.85 14.19
N ALA A 525 19.24 -6.63 14.10
CA ALA A 525 19.03 -5.62 15.13
C ALA A 525 18.33 -4.41 14.53
N SER A 526 17.07 -4.19 14.92
CA SER A 526 16.35 -2.96 14.60
C SER A 526 16.77 -1.85 15.55
N PHE A 527 16.99 -0.65 15.03
CA PHE A 527 17.37 0.51 15.82
C PHE A 527 16.15 1.29 16.27
N GLU A 528 16.20 1.80 17.50
CA GLU A 528 15.16 2.68 18.04
C GLU A 528 15.14 4.05 17.36
N ARG A 529 16.30 4.46 16.83
CA ARG A 529 16.50 5.71 16.08
C ARG A 529 17.64 5.53 15.07
N PRO A 530 17.68 6.33 14.00
CA PRO A 530 18.83 6.30 13.11
C PRO A 530 20.13 6.80 13.78
N PRO A 531 21.30 6.28 13.36
CA PRO A 531 22.59 6.77 13.80
C PRO A 531 22.83 8.20 13.28
N ARG A 532 23.51 9.04 14.07
CA ARG A 532 23.85 10.41 13.69
C ARG A 532 25.29 10.51 13.18
N SER A 533 26.19 9.74 13.77
CA SER A 533 27.58 9.64 13.36
C SER A 533 27.76 8.72 12.14
N ASP A 534 28.98 8.68 11.61
CA ASP A 534 29.37 7.72 10.58
C ASP A 534 29.95 6.42 11.16
N THR A 535 29.89 6.23 12.48
CA THR A 535 30.56 5.14 13.18
C THR A 535 29.63 4.48 14.19
N ILE A 536 29.33 3.21 13.98
CA ILE A 536 28.55 2.38 14.91
C ILE A 536 29.48 1.39 15.59
N LEU A 537 29.31 1.21 16.88
CA LEU A 537 30.06 0.25 17.69
C LEU A 537 29.12 -0.88 18.10
N ILE A 538 29.61 -2.11 17.95
CA ILE A 538 28.94 -3.32 18.44
C ILE A 538 29.85 -3.93 19.48
N GLU A 539 29.33 -4.24 20.66
CA GLU A 539 30.08 -4.95 21.69
C GLU A 539 29.26 -6.09 22.31
N THR A 540 29.96 -7.14 22.72
CA THR A 540 29.39 -8.24 23.52
C THR A 540 30.37 -8.66 24.61
N GLU A 541 29.83 -9.02 25.76
CA GLU A 541 30.59 -9.69 26.82
C GLU A 541 30.74 -11.17 26.48
N ASN A 542 31.97 -11.66 26.40
CA ASN A 542 32.24 -13.08 26.13
C ASN A 542 32.24 -13.91 27.42
N GLY A 543 32.56 -13.29 28.57
CA GLY A 543 32.84 -14.00 29.81
C GLY A 543 33.98 -15.02 29.60
N ASP A 544 33.77 -16.25 30.06
CA ASP A 544 34.75 -17.35 29.91
C ASP A 544 34.69 -18.06 28.56
N ASN A 545 33.86 -17.59 27.63
CA ASN A 545 33.73 -18.18 26.30
C ASN A 545 34.79 -17.62 25.34
N PRO A 546 35.15 -18.37 24.27
CA PRO A 546 35.98 -17.80 23.21
C PRO A 546 35.30 -16.58 22.57
N PRO A 547 36.10 -15.59 22.10
CA PRO A 547 35.59 -14.47 21.32
C PRO A 547 34.75 -14.96 20.13
N ILE A 548 33.57 -14.36 19.95
CA ILE A 548 32.76 -14.62 18.76
C ILE A 548 33.34 -13.85 17.57
N GLU A 549 33.29 -14.43 16.37
CA GLU A 549 33.63 -13.76 15.12
C GLU A 549 32.35 -13.33 14.39
N LEU A 550 32.34 -12.10 13.89
CA LEU A 550 31.23 -11.50 13.14
C LEU A 550 31.74 -10.99 11.79
N HIS A 551 30.97 -11.22 10.72
CA HIS A 551 31.28 -10.76 9.38
C HIS A 551 29.99 -10.44 8.59
N GLU A 552 30.12 -9.95 7.36
CA GLU A 552 29.01 -9.56 6.48
C GLU A 552 28.04 -8.54 7.09
N PHE A 553 28.56 -7.43 7.58
CA PHE A 553 27.75 -6.36 8.15
C PHE A 553 27.01 -5.58 7.05
N ARG A 554 25.67 -5.54 7.18
CA ARG A 554 24.80 -4.77 6.28
C ARG A 554 23.90 -3.86 7.09
N GLY A 555 23.80 -2.60 6.67
CA GLY A 555 22.83 -1.64 7.15
C GLY A 555 21.62 -1.59 6.22
N TYR A 556 20.44 -1.34 6.79
CA TYR A 556 19.17 -1.24 6.09
C TYR A 556 18.55 0.13 6.36
N TYR A 557 18.07 0.80 5.32
CA TYR A 557 17.39 2.10 5.43
C TYR A 557 16.11 2.10 4.56
N PRO A 558 15.07 2.87 4.95
CA PRO A 558 13.83 2.95 4.19
C PRO A 558 14.03 3.76 2.90
N ALA A 559 13.54 3.25 1.77
CA ALA A 559 13.55 4.01 0.53
C ALA A 559 12.49 5.13 0.56
N THR A 560 12.92 6.34 0.23
CA THR A 560 12.04 7.51 0.07
C THR A 560 12.08 7.99 -1.37
N ARG A 561 10.92 8.34 -1.92
CA ARG A 561 10.78 8.76 -3.32
C ARG A 561 10.21 10.16 -3.44
N VAL A 562 10.59 10.84 -4.50
CA VAL A 562 10.04 12.13 -4.94
C VAL A 562 9.26 11.90 -6.22
N ILE A 563 7.96 12.22 -6.21
CA ILE A 563 7.05 12.08 -7.34
C ILE A 563 6.76 13.47 -7.92
N PHE A 564 7.01 13.68 -9.20
CA PHE A 564 6.83 14.99 -9.84
C PHE A 564 6.49 14.84 -11.32
N ALA A 565 6.00 15.91 -11.97
CA ALA A 565 5.80 15.94 -13.41
C ALA A 565 7.01 16.59 -14.10
N SER A 566 7.47 16.00 -15.21
CA SER A 566 8.55 16.56 -16.03
C SER A 566 8.05 16.88 -17.45
N PRO A 567 8.41 18.05 -18.02
CA PRO A 567 8.17 18.35 -19.43
C PRO A 567 9.11 17.58 -20.37
N GLY A 568 10.14 16.91 -19.86
CA GLY A 568 11.08 16.07 -20.62
C GLY A 568 12.11 16.82 -21.48
N SER A 569 11.84 18.08 -21.85
CA SER A 569 12.72 18.91 -22.69
C SER A 569 13.76 19.73 -21.92
N GLN A 570 13.59 19.91 -20.62
CA GLN A 570 14.42 20.79 -19.79
C GLN A 570 15.25 20.02 -18.76
N PRO A 571 16.45 20.51 -18.41
CA PRO A 571 17.28 19.91 -17.37
C PRO A 571 16.64 20.12 -15.99
N ILE A 572 16.56 19.04 -15.23
CA ILE A 572 16.02 19.03 -13.87
C ILE A 572 17.14 18.70 -12.90
N ALA A 573 17.17 19.35 -11.75
CA ALA A 573 18.09 19.04 -10.66
C ALA A 573 17.36 18.99 -9.30
N LEU A 574 17.85 18.13 -8.41
CA LEU A 574 17.44 18.06 -7.01
C LEU A 574 18.44 18.86 -6.17
N TYR A 575 17.95 19.86 -5.43
CA TYR A 575 18.72 20.67 -4.50
C TYR A 575 18.39 20.27 -3.06
N TYR A 576 19.40 20.26 -2.18
CA TYR A 576 19.30 19.90 -0.76
C TYR A 576 20.43 20.49 0.10
N GLY A 577 20.31 20.34 1.42
CA GLY A 577 21.28 20.81 2.42
C GLY A 577 21.10 22.26 2.84
N ASN A 578 19.88 22.79 2.77
CA ASN A 578 19.55 24.14 3.26
C ASN A 578 18.73 24.04 4.55
N ASP A 579 19.43 24.09 5.68
CA ASP A 579 18.88 23.95 7.04
C ASP A 579 17.96 25.10 7.47
N GLU A 580 17.96 26.22 6.74
CA GLU A 580 17.05 27.35 6.94
C GLU A 580 15.83 27.31 6.00
N ALA A 581 15.75 26.32 5.10
CA ALA A 581 14.63 26.21 4.16
C ALA A 581 13.33 25.82 4.88
N ALA A 582 12.26 26.59 4.65
CA ALA A 582 10.92 26.16 5.01
C ALA A 582 10.47 24.95 4.18
N THR A 583 9.67 24.06 4.77
CA THR A 583 9.02 22.95 4.04
C THR A 583 8.18 23.50 2.88
N PRO A 584 8.34 22.98 1.65
CA PRO A 584 7.58 23.49 0.52
C PRO A 584 6.12 23.08 0.64
N ARG A 585 5.21 24.05 0.51
CA ARG A 585 3.77 23.82 0.51
C ARG A 585 3.24 24.04 -0.90
N TYR A 586 2.82 22.96 -1.53
CA TYR A 586 2.14 22.99 -2.82
C TYR A 586 0.65 22.80 -2.59
N ASP A 587 -0.15 23.09 -3.61
CA ASP A 587 -1.51 22.55 -3.68
C ASP A 587 -1.45 21.04 -3.95
N ALA A 588 -0.93 20.28 -2.99
CA ALA A 588 -0.57 18.87 -3.10
C ALA A 588 -1.77 18.03 -3.54
N LYS A 589 -2.98 18.39 -3.08
CA LYS A 589 -4.24 17.78 -3.50
C LYS A 589 -4.51 17.91 -5.00
N LEU A 590 -4.11 19.03 -5.61
CA LEU A 590 -4.31 19.27 -7.04
C LEU A 590 -3.34 18.44 -7.88
N ILE A 591 -2.08 18.28 -7.45
CA ILE A 591 -1.08 17.51 -8.22
C ILE A 591 -1.11 16.00 -7.92
N ALA A 592 -1.56 15.57 -6.74
CA ALA A 592 -1.54 14.16 -6.34
C ALA A 592 -2.48 13.30 -7.17
N ALA A 593 -3.72 13.74 -7.38
CA ALA A 593 -4.67 12.96 -8.16
C ALA A 593 -4.18 12.72 -9.61
N PRO A 594 -3.71 13.72 -10.38
CA PRO A 594 -3.10 13.49 -11.69
C PRO A 594 -1.88 12.56 -11.66
N LEU A 595 -0.97 12.72 -10.68
CA LEU A 595 0.25 11.91 -10.59
C LEU A 595 -0.04 10.45 -10.24
N LEU A 596 -0.94 10.17 -9.29
CA LEU A 596 -1.34 8.82 -8.88
C LEU A 596 -2.16 8.08 -9.96
N ARG A 597 -2.83 8.84 -10.84
CA ARG A 597 -3.53 8.30 -12.00
C ARG A 597 -2.64 8.17 -13.23
N SER A 598 -1.39 8.61 -13.18
CA SER A 598 -0.47 8.51 -14.32
C SER A 598 0.39 7.26 -14.21
N ASP A 599 0.85 6.73 -15.33
CA ASP A 599 1.94 5.75 -15.34
C ASP A 599 3.23 6.46 -14.89
N ARG A 600 3.72 6.11 -13.70
CA ARG A 600 4.91 6.70 -13.09
C ARG A 600 6.16 6.01 -13.58
N MET A 601 7.12 6.82 -14.04
CA MET A 601 8.39 6.35 -14.58
C MET A 601 9.54 6.53 -13.60
N ALA A 602 10.47 5.58 -13.57
CA ALA A 602 11.69 5.76 -12.81
C ALA A 602 12.56 6.88 -13.41
N ALA A 603 12.95 7.83 -12.56
CA ALA A 603 13.97 8.83 -12.84
C ALA A 603 15.25 8.51 -12.07
N GLY A 604 16.40 8.87 -12.64
CA GLY A 604 17.72 8.62 -12.04
C GLY A 604 18.29 9.87 -11.35
N LEU A 605 19.10 9.66 -10.32
CA LEU A 605 19.98 10.69 -9.74
C LEU A 605 21.38 10.57 -10.34
N GLY A 606 21.91 11.67 -10.84
CA GLY A 606 23.31 11.78 -11.22
C GLY A 606 24.23 12.09 -10.02
N PRO A 607 25.52 12.33 -10.28
CA PRO A 607 26.52 12.56 -9.23
C PRO A 607 26.24 13.85 -8.44
N GLN A 608 26.67 13.88 -7.18
CA GLN A 608 26.57 15.05 -6.33
C GLN A 608 27.51 16.17 -6.79
N GLU A 609 26.99 17.38 -6.83
CA GLU A 609 27.75 18.61 -7.06
C GLU A 609 27.65 19.50 -5.81
N ILE A 610 28.81 19.95 -5.31
CA ILE A 610 28.91 20.82 -4.13
C ILE A 610 28.83 22.27 -4.60
N LEU A 611 27.85 23.00 -4.08
CA LEU A 611 27.62 24.42 -4.40
C LEU A 611 28.26 25.36 -3.37
N LYS A 612 28.38 24.91 -2.12
CA LYS A 612 29.01 25.65 -1.02
C LYS A 612 29.83 24.69 -0.15
N SER A 613 31.11 25.01 0.13
CA SER A 613 31.97 24.13 0.94
C SER A 613 31.72 24.34 2.45
N GLU A 614 31.70 23.24 3.21
CA GLU A 614 31.55 23.23 4.68
C GLU A 614 32.78 23.76 5.44
N GLN A 615 33.93 23.87 4.77
CA GLN A 615 35.22 24.21 5.41
C GLN A 615 35.29 25.61 6.04
N VAL A 616 34.37 26.51 5.69
CA VAL A 616 34.36 27.88 6.22
C VAL A 616 33.65 27.98 7.58
N THR A 617 32.78 27.04 7.94
CA THR A 617 32.01 27.09 9.21
C THR A 617 32.69 26.39 10.39
N GLU A 618 33.48 25.33 10.17
CA GLU A 618 34.24 24.69 11.26
C GLU A 618 35.39 25.56 11.78
N THR A 619 36.06 26.29 10.88
CA THR A 619 37.13 27.22 11.25
C THR A 619 36.62 28.36 12.13
N LEU A 620 35.35 28.76 12.00
CA LEU A 620 34.73 29.80 12.84
C LEU A 620 34.29 29.28 14.23
N ARG A 621 33.84 28.04 14.37
CA ARG A 621 33.49 27.48 15.71
C ARG A 621 34.72 27.21 16.58
N GLY A 622 35.82 26.72 16.00
CA GLY A 622 37.08 26.52 16.73
C GLY A 622 37.76 27.83 17.15
N SER A 623 37.67 28.86 16.31
CA SER A 623 38.26 30.19 16.56
C SER A 623 37.41 31.08 17.48
N ALA A 624 36.10 30.88 17.57
CA ALA A 624 35.22 31.63 18.48
C ALA A 624 35.65 31.51 19.95
N ARG A 625 36.18 30.36 20.38
CA ARG A 625 36.75 30.19 21.73
C ARG A 625 37.96 31.09 21.93
N TYR A 626 38.90 31.13 20.99
CA TYR A 626 40.10 31.98 21.10
C TYR A 626 39.76 33.48 20.98
N ILE A 627 38.78 33.84 20.16
CA ILE A 627 38.30 35.22 20.04
C ILE A 627 37.60 35.65 21.33
N PHE A 628 36.76 34.80 21.93
CA PHE A 628 36.09 35.09 23.21
C PHE A 628 37.11 35.29 24.34
N TRP A 629 38.08 34.38 24.50
CA TRP A 629 39.14 34.53 25.51
C TRP A 629 40.07 35.71 25.21
N GLY A 630 40.31 36.03 23.93
CA GLY A 630 41.07 37.22 23.51
C GLY A 630 40.35 38.53 23.88
N VAL A 631 39.05 38.64 23.57
CA VAL A 631 38.23 39.80 23.95
C VAL A 631 38.11 39.91 25.47
N LEU A 632 37.91 38.80 26.19
CA LEU A 632 37.87 38.79 27.65
C LEU A 632 39.20 39.25 28.25
N GLY A 633 40.33 38.78 27.70
CA GLY A 633 41.67 39.22 28.10
C GLY A 633 41.88 40.72 27.91
N ILE A 634 41.41 41.28 26.78
CA ILE A 634 41.46 42.72 26.51
C ILE A 634 40.60 43.51 27.50
N VAL A 635 39.39 43.03 27.80
CA VAL A 635 38.49 43.67 28.77
C VAL A 635 39.08 43.67 30.18
N VAL A 636 39.69 42.55 30.61
CA VAL A 636 40.38 42.45 31.91
C VAL A 636 41.58 43.39 31.97
N ALA A 637 42.38 43.46 30.90
CA ALA A 637 43.51 44.39 30.83
C ALA A 637 43.05 45.86 30.88
N ALA A 638 41.97 46.21 30.17
CA ALA A 638 41.39 47.55 30.21
C ALA A 638 40.87 47.91 31.62
N LEU A 639 40.22 46.97 32.31
CA LEU A 639 39.79 47.13 33.70
C LEU A 639 40.97 47.31 34.66
N LEU A 640 42.04 46.53 34.51
CA LEU A 640 43.25 46.67 35.33
C LEU A 640 43.95 48.02 35.12
N VAL A 641 43.98 48.53 33.89
CA VAL A 641 44.50 49.88 33.57
C VAL A 641 43.62 50.97 34.17
N LEU A 642 42.29 50.80 34.15
CA LEU A 642 41.35 51.74 34.78
C LEU A 642 41.54 51.76 36.31
N ILE A 643 41.68 50.59 36.92
CA ILE A 643 41.92 50.44 38.36
C ILE A 643 43.28 51.04 38.76
N SER A 644 44.34 50.83 37.96
CA SER A 644 45.67 51.41 38.26
C SER A 644 45.68 52.94 38.15
N ARG A 645 44.82 53.52 37.31
CA ARG A 645 44.62 54.98 37.24
C ARG A 645 43.76 55.54 38.38
N LEU A 646 42.98 54.71 39.07
CA LEU A 646 42.13 55.09 40.20
C LEU A 646 42.81 54.87 41.56
N LEU A 647 43.96 54.21 41.60
CA LEU A 647 44.78 54.11 42.81
C LEU A 647 45.54 55.42 43.04
N PRO A 648 45.41 56.07 44.22
CA PRO A 648 46.13 57.30 44.53
C PRO A 648 47.64 57.02 44.54
N LYS A 649 48.41 57.89 43.88
CA LYS A 649 49.88 57.85 43.96
C LYS A 649 50.28 58.04 45.43
N VAL A 650 50.81 56.98 46.04
CA VAL A 650 51.52 57.08 47.31
C VAL A 650 52.81 57.85 47.00
N GLY A 651 53.00 58.96 47.73
CA GLY A 651 54.14 59.88 47.58
C GLY A 651 55.48 59.28 47.96
#